data_AF-A0A671N840-F1
#
_entry.id   AF-A0A671N840-F1
#
_cell.length_a   1.000
_cell.length_b   1.000
_cell.length_c   1.000
_cell.angle_alpha   90.00
_cell.angle_beta   90.00
_cell.angle_gamma   90.00
#
_symmetry.space_group_name_H-M   'P 1'
#
loop_
_entity.id
_entity.type
_entity.pdbx_description
1 polymer ?
#
loop_
_entity_poly.entity_id
_entity_poly.type
_entity_poly.pdbx_seq_one_letter_code
_entity_poly.pdbx_strand_id
1 'polypeptide(L)'
;MPGAYPQLIQLDQKKPLTAVIKEVCDKWNLPGPDNYALQYADGIQTYITESIQMYTTTVACNGHGRCAEDLYKGIQSSDSGVRCDSLKLLADVSTDITFAQEFISRDGHSLLVKIVEDAHESVSHLSLAPLIMTHTLTAFMELMDHGIVSWENLSSVFIKKIAGFVNAKVLDTSIQQVSLAILESMVLSSSSLFNEVKQEITLERLISHLQVTNQQLQTKAMALLMAMLQAGGEADRQVRVGDEMAHYLYVLQTVRLNHLEARMRTPLDSYNQEQRDMLHELRQAAFETESESGLSNERRRSLCAKEFKKLGFSNNSNPGQDLSRCPPGLLALDTMAYFASRYPDAYSRFVLENSSREDKHECPFARSSIQLTLILCEILRIGEPPSETGSDYHPIFFAQDRLLEEFFCICIQLLNKTWKEMRATQEDFDKVMQVVREQITRTLSSKPTSLELFKNKVNALNYSEILKLRQTERLHQEETLAPPVELKERLKPELLELIRQQRLNRLCHGTLFRKISSRRRQDKLWYCRLSPNHKVLHYGDVEGETETPSIEALQEKIPVADIKNVVTGKDCPHMKENKGKQTKEVLDLAFSITYDVEEYSLNFIASSRTDFCLWTDGLNVLLGKEMSSESMRSELEILLSMEIKLRLLDLENVPIPDMAPPIPKPPSNFNFCYDFSQAEQ
;
A
#
# COMPACT_ATOMS: atom_id res chain seq x y z
N MET A 1 0.65 -22.95 -39.63
CA MET A 1 1.95 -22.85 -40.35
C MET A 1 2.00 -21.53 -41.10
N PRO A 2 3.12 -20.80 -41.08
CA PRO A 2 3.27 -19.57 -41.85
C PRO A 2 3.01 -19.82 -43.34
N GLY A 3 2.08 -19.08 -43.94
CA GLY A 3 1.76 -19.19 -45.37
C GLY A 3 0.79 -20.31 -45.77
N ALA A 4 0.14 -20.99 -44.82
CA ALA A 4 -0.85 -22.03 -45.12
C ALA A 4 -2.21 -21.79 -44.42
N TYR A 5 -3.29 -22.27 -45.04
CA TYR A 5 -4.64 -22.16 -44.48
C TYR A 5 -4.77 -22.98 -43.18
N PRO A 6 -5.45 -22.45 -42.14
CA PRO A 6 -5.64 -23.16 -40.89
C PRO A 6 -6.40 -24.47 -41.11
N GLN A 7 -5.91 -25.55 -40.51
CA GLN A 7 -6.58 -26.85 -40.52
C GLN A 7 -7.33 -27.07 -39.21
N LEU A 8 -8.59 -27.50 -39.31
CA LEU A 8 -9.38 -27.93 -38.16
C LEU A 8 -9.02 -29.38 -37.84
N ILE A 9 -8.33 -29.58 -36.72
CA ILE A 9 -7.91 -30.90 -36.26
C ILE A 9 -8.64 -31.18 -34.95
N GLN A 10 -9.47 -32.22 -34.93
CA GLN A 10 -10.07 -32.70 -33.69
C GLN A 10 -9.01 -33.49 -32.92
N LEU A 11 -8.59 -32.96 -31.77
CA LEU A 11 -7.56 -33.55 -30.92
C LEU A 11 -8.19 -34.40 -29.82
N ASP A 12 -7.70 -35.62 -29.65
CA ASP A 12 -8.10 -36.51 -28.56
C ASP A 12 -7.26 -36.21 -27.31
N GLN A 13 -7.85 -35.49 -26.35
CA GLN A 13 -7.18 -35.12 -25.10
C GLN A 13 -6.85 -36.32 -24.19
N LYS A 14 -7.31 -37.54 -24.52
CA LYS A 14 -6.92 -38.76 -23.79
C LYS A 14 -5.58 -39.33 -24.25
N LYS A 15 -5.02 -38.83 -25.35
CA LYS A 15 -3.72 -39.25 -25.86
C LYS A 15 -2.61 -38.35 -25.31
N PRO A 16 -1.40 -38.87 -25.08
CA PRO A 16 -0.26 -38.04 -24.67
C PRO A 16 0.05 -36.98 -25.73
N LEU A 17 0.55 -35.82 -25.29
CA LEU A 17 0.78 -34.66 -26.15
C LEU A 17 1.73 -34.98 -27.32
N THR A 18 2.69 -35.88 -27.12
CA THR A 18 3.60 -36.37 -28.15
C THR A 18 2.88 -37.11 -29.28
N ALA A 19 1.84 -37.89 -28.97
CA ALA A 19 1.02 -38.55 -29.97
C ALA A 19 0.13 -37.56 -30.75
N VAL A 20 -0.35 -36.52 -30.06
CA VAL A 20 -1.08 -35.40 -30.66
C VAL A 20 -0.20 -34.61 -31.62
N ILE A 21 1.01 -34.23 -31.21
CA ILE A 21 1.99 -33.53 -32.05
C ILE A 21 2.33 -34.37 -33.28
N LYS A 22 2.54 -35.69 -33.12
CA LYS A 22 2.76 -36.59 -34.25
C LYS A 22 1.60 -36.59 -35.23
N GLU A 23 0.35 -36.66 -34.77
CA GLU A 23 -0.83 -36.61 -35.63
C GLU A 23 -0.94 -35.27 -36.39
N VAL A 24 -0.58 -34.15 -35.73
CA VAL A 24 -0.52 -32.83 -36.38
C VAL A 24 0.61 -32.80 -37.42
N CYS A 25 1.82 -33.24 -37.08
CA CYS A 25 2.95 -33.28 -38.01
C CYS A 25 2.65 -34.16 -39.22
N ASP A 26 2.01 -35.33 -39.03
CA ASP A 26 1.61 -36.23 -40.11
C ASP A 26 0.58 -35.57 -41.04
N LYS A 27 -0.41 -34.84 -40.50
CA LYS A 27 -1.40 -34.09 -41.30
C LYS A 27 -0.81 -32.92 -42.09
N TRP A 28 0.26 -32.32 -41.56
CA TRP A 28 0.96 -31.20 -42.18
C TRP A 28 2.19 -31.61 -43.00
N ASN A 29 2.48 -32.91 -43.13
CA ASN A 29 3.67 -33.46 -43.78
C ASN A 29 5.00 -32.88 -43.21
N LEU A 30 5.07 -32.67 -41.90
CA LEU A 30 6.25 -32.14 -41.22
C LEU A 30 7.19 -33.28 -40.77
N PRO A 31 8.47 -33.26 -41.16
CA PRO A 31 9.41 -34.31 -40.80
C PRO A 31 9.92 -34.16 -39.36
N GLY A 32 9.94 -35.26 -38.62
CA GLY A 32 10.48 -35.31 -37.25
C GLY A 32 9.55 -34.65 -36.23
N PRO A 33 8.50 -35.35 -35.77
CA PRO A 33 7.51 -34.83 -34.82
C PRO A 33 8.12 -34.25 -33.53
N ASP A 34 9.24 -34.82 -33.07
CA ASP A 34 9.95 -34.39 -31.87
C ASP A 34 10.55 -32.98 -31.99
N ASN A 35 10.66 -32.45 -33.22
CA ASN A 35 11.18 -31.12 -33.48
C ASN A 35 10.13 -30.00 -33.35
N TYR A 36 8.87 -30.35 -33.05
CA TYR A 36 7.76 -29.42 -33.02
C TYR A 36 7.10 -29.40 -31.65
N ALA A 37 6.63 -28.22 -31.25
CA ALA A 37 5.74 -28.05 -30.11
C ALA A 37 4.50 -27.27 -30.56
N LEU A 38 3.47 -27.28 -29.71
CA LEU A 38 2.26 -26.53 -29.92
C LEU A 38 2.26 -25.32 -28.99
N GLN A 39 1.91 -24.17 -29.55
CA GLN A 39 1.88 -22.88 -28.87
C GLN A 39 0.57 -22.17 -29.23
N TYR A 40 0.03 -21.38 -28.32
CA TYR A 40 -1.17 -20.60 -28.61
C TYR A 40 -0.88 -19.56 -29.72
N ALA A 41 -1.80 -19.45 -30.69
CA ALA A 41 -1.70 -18.48 -31.78
C ALA A 41 -2.03 -17.05 -31.32
N ASP A 42 -2.88 -16.93 -30.30
CA ASP A 42 -3.43 -15.68 -29.79
C ASP A 42 -2.91 -15.41 -28.37
N GLY A 43 -2.52 -14.17 -28.06
CA GLY A 43 -2.04 -13.76 -26.71
C GLY A 43 -0.54 -14.04 -26.46
N ILE A 44 -0.18 -14.35 -25.20
CA ILE A 44 1.20 -14.70 -24.82
C ILE A 44 1.50 -16.08 -25.40
N GLN A 45 2.43 -16.14 -26.35
CA GLN A 45 2.85 -17.35 -27.05
C GLN A 45 3.51 -18.35 -26.08
N THR A 46 2.71 -19.04 -25.28
CA THR A 46 3.15 -20.01 -24.26
C THR A 46 3.13 -21.42 -24.83
N TYR A 47 4.14 -22.21 -24.47
CA TYR A 47 4.23 -23.60 -24.92
C TYR A 47 3.20 -24.46 -24.19
N ILE A 48 2.53 -25.32 -24.94
CA ILE A 48 1.54 -26.24 -24.40
C ILE A 48 2.27 -27.48 -23.88
N THR A 49 2.05 -27.82 -22.62
CA THR A 49 2.57 -29.00 -21.93
C THR A 49 1.41 -29.91 -21.52
N GLU A 50 1.69 -31.12 -21.01
CA GLU A 50 0.62 -32.03 -20.56
C GLU A 50 -0.26 -31.47 -19.43
N SER A 51 0.20 -30.42 -18.74
CA SER A 51 -0.57 -29.70 -17.72
C SER A 51 -1.46 -28.58 -18.26
N ILE A 52 -1.35 -28.21 -19.54
CA ILE A 52 -2.08 -27.09 -20.15
C ILE A 52 -3.04 -27.66 -21.20
N GLN A 53 -4.35 -27.53 -20.98
CA GLN A 53 -5.38 -28.07 -21.89
C GLN A 53 -5.62 -27.15 -23.10
N MET A 54 -5.80 -27.77 -24.28
CA MET A 54 -5.99 -27.09 -25.57
C MET A 54 -7.45 -26.69 -25.80
N TYR A 55 -7.74 -25.38 -25.77
CA TYR A 55 -9.09 -24.83 -25.97
C TYR A 55 -9.25 -23.89 -27.19
N THR A 56 -8.16 -23.48 -27.83
CA THR A 56 -8.15 -22.41 -28.87
C THR A 56 -7.19 -22.72 -30.03
N THR A 57 -7.05 -21.79 -30.98
CA THR A 57 -6.18 -21.88 -32.16
C THR A 57 -4.71 -22.08 -31.75
N THR A 58 -4.12 -23.20 -32.14
CA THR A 58 -2.70 -23.52 -31.86
C THR A 58 -1.86 -23.47 -33.12
N VAL A 59 -0.65 -22.91 -33.04
CA VAL A 59 0.34 -22.96 -34.12
C VAL A 59 1.39 -24.02 -33.80
N ALA A 60 1.74 -24.84 -34.78
CA ALA A 60 2.93 -25.68 -34.71
C ALA A 60 4.18 -24.80 -34.85
N CYS A 61 5.00 -24.76 -33.81
CA CYS A 61 6.28 -24.04 -33.77
C CYS A 61 7.44 -25.02 -33.53
N ASN A 62 8.68 -24.54 -33.67
CA ASN A 62 9.85 -25.34 -33.30
C ASN A 62 9.75 -25.74 -31.82
N GLY A 63 10.06 -26.98 -31.48
CA GLY A 63 10.03 -27.47 -30.11
C GLY A 63 10.90 -26.62 -29.19
N HIS A 64 10.53 -26.46 -27.92
CA HIS A 64 11.25 -25.63 -26.95
C HIS A 64 12.75 -25.98 -26.86
N GLY A 65 13.12 -27.27 -27.00
CA GLY A 65 14.52 -27.71 -27.08
C GLY A 65 15.26 -27.24 -28.33
N ARG A 66 14.60 -27.23 -29.49
CA ARG A 66 15.18 -26.74 -30.74
C ARG A 66 15.27 -25.22 -30.76
N CYS A 67 14.25 -24.52 -30.26
CA CYS A 67 14.25 -23.08 -30.09
C CYS A 67 15.38 -22.63 -29.14
N ALA A 68 15.54 -23.31 -28.00
CA ALA A 68 16.65 -23.05 -27.08
C ALA A 68 18.02 -23.29 -27.73
N GLU A 69 18.16 -24.34 -28.55
CA GLU A 69 19.40 -24.62 -29.29
C GLU A 69 19.71 -23.58 -30.37
N ASP A 70 18.71 -23.19 -31.16
CA ASP A 70 18.83 -22.18 -32.21
C ASP A 70 19.21 -20.82 -31.61
N LEU A 71 18.57 -20.43 -30.49
CA LEU A 71 18.88 -19.22 -29.75
C LEU A 71 20.29 -19.27 -29.13
N TYR A 72 20.66 -20.38 -28.52
CA TYR A 72 22.00 -20.56 -27.94
C TYR A 72 23.10 -20.38 -29.01
N LYS A 73 22.91 -20.95 -30.20
CA LYS A 73 23.83 -20.76 -31.34
C LYS A 73 23.77 -19.34 -31.91
N GLY A 74 22.58 -18.77 -32.03
CA GLY A 74 22.37 -17.41 -32.54
C GLY A 74 23.05 -16.34 -31.70
N ILE A 75 23.03 -16.50 -30.37
CA ILE A 75 23.72 -15.59 -29.43
C ILE A 75 25.25 -15.69 -29.55
N GLN A 76 25.78 -16.88 -29.87
CA GLN A 76 27.20 -17.11 -30.11
C GLN A 76 27.66 -16.70 -31.53
N SER A 77 26.74 -16.31 -32.41
CA SER A 77 27.06 -15.88 -33.77
C SER A 77 28.03 -14.71 -33.78
N SER A 78 28.97 -14.69 -34.73
CA SER A 78 29.87 -13.54 -34.97
C SER A 78 29.17 -12.33 -35.58
N ASP A 79 27.98 -12.53 -36.17
CA ASP A 79 27.13 -11.49 -36.74
C ASP A 79 26.35 -10.76 -35.63
N SER A 80 26.57 -9.45 -35.49
CA SER A 80 25.93 -8.62 -34.47
C SER A 80 24.43 -8.45 -34.68
N GLY A 81 23.93 -8.52 -35.92
CA GLY A 81 22.50 -8.47 -36.23
C GLY A 81 21.80 -9.75 -35.78
N VAL A 82 22.31 -10.91 -36.20
CA VAL A 82 21.78 -12.22 -35.78
C VAL A 82 21.82 -12.37 -34.26
N ARG A 83 22.90 -11.92 -33.62
CA ARG A 83 23.01 -11.92 -32.16
C ARG A 83 21.95 -11.04 -31.50
N CYS A 84 21.73 -9.84 -32.02
CA CYS A 84 20.73 -8.91 -31.49
C CYS A 84 19.31 -9.45 -31.62
N ASP A 85 18.95 -9.97 -32.80
CA ASP A 85 17.62 -10.56 -33.04
C ASP A 85 17.38 -11.80 -32.17
N SER A 86 18.42 -12.63 -31.99
CA SER A 86 18.35 -13.80 -31.11
C SER A 86 18.15 -13.41 -29.65
N LEU A 87 18.85 -12.38 -29.16
CA LEU A 87 18.68 -11.87 -27.79
C LEU A 87 17.33 -11.20 -27.57
N LYS A 88 16.82 -10.49 -28.58
CA LYS A 88 15.48 -9.89 -28.53
C LYS A 88 14.42 -10.99 -28.39
N LEU A 89 14.47 -12.00 -29.26
CA LEU A 89 13.56 -13.14 -29.18
C LEU A 89 13.72 -13.88 -27.85
N LEU A 90 14.96 -14.05 -27.36
CA LEU A 90 15.24 -14.67 -26.06
C LEU A 90 14.54 -13.92 -24.93
N ALA A 91 14.59 -12.59 -24.90
CA ALA A 91 13.91 -11.79 -23.86
C ALA A 91 12.40 -12.07 -23.83
N ASP A 92 11.76 -12.20 -25.00
CA ASP A 92 10.33 -12.49 -25.11
C ASP A 92 10.00 -13.93 -24.65
N VAL A 93 10.75 -14.92 -25.15
CA VAL A 93 10.47 -16.34 -24.83
C VAL A 93 10.93 -16.77 -23.44
N SER A 94 11.86 -16.05 -22.81
CA SER A 94 12.31 -16.31 -21.43
C SER A 94 11.23 -16.04 -20.39
N THR A 95 10.11 -15.42 -20.79
CA THR A 95 8.91 -15.32 -19.96
C THR A 95 8.18 -16.67 -19.81
N ASP A 96 8.50 -17.71 -20.57
CA ASP A 96 7.94 -19.06 -20.42
C ASP A 96 8.87 -19.94 -19.56
N ILE A 97 8.32 -20.56 -18.50
CA ILE A 97 9.14 -21.39 -17.60
C ILE A 97 9.69 -22.66 -18.26
N THR A 98 8.93 -23.26 -19.18
CA THR A 98 9.33 -24.49 -19.86
C THR A 98 10.52 -24.21 -20.77
N PHE A 99 10.46 -23.09 -21.50
CA PHE A 99 11.60 -22.62 -22.28
C PHE A 99 12.79 -22.26 -21.40
N ALA A 100 12.58 -21.49 -20.32
CA ALA A 100 13.64 -21.07 -19.42
C ALA A 100 14.38 -22.26 -18.79
N GLN A 101 13.66 -23.32 -18.37
CA GLN A 101 14.27 -24.55 -17.84
C GLN A 101 15.20 -25.20 -18.86
N GLU A 102 14.74 -25.36 -20.10
CA GLU A 102 15.51 -25.98 -21.19
C GLU A 102 16.74 -25.13 -21.60
N PHE A 103 16.59 -23.81 -21.62
CA PHE A 103 17.70 -22.90 -21.91
C PHE A 103 18.72 -22.87 -20.76
N ILE A 104 18.27 -22.92 -19.51
CA ILE A 104 19.13 -22.99 -18.32
C ILE A 104 19.86 -24.33 -18.25
N SER A 105 19.22 -25.46 -18.58
CA SER A 105 19.89 -26.77 -18.62
C SER A 105 20.99 -26.88 -19.67
N ARG A 106 21.04 -25.94 -20.61
CA ARG A 106 22.10 -25.78 -21.61
C ARG A 106 23.16 -24.75 -21.22
N ASP A 107 23.20 -24.33 -19.97
CA ASP A 107 24.06 -23.26 -19.45
C ASP A 107 23.88 -21.91 -20.17
N GLY A 108 22.69 -21.65 -20.71
CA GLY A 108 22.38 -20.40 -21.41
C GLY A 108 22.47 -19.16 -20.51
N HIS A 109 22.16 -19.30 -19.22
CA HIS A 109 22.30 -18.20 -18.25
C HIS A 109 23.78 -17.80 -18.04
N SER A 110 24.72 -18.76 -18.02
CA SER A 110 26.15 -18.48 -17.92
C SER A 110 26.70 -17.78 -19.17
N LEU A 111 26.12 -18.08 -20.35
CA LEU A 111 26.44 -17.38 -21.59
C LEU A 111 26.07 -15.88 -21.50
N LEU A 112 24.91 -15.54 -20.93
CA LEU A 112 24.50 -14.15 -20.73
C LEU A 112 25.40 -13.44 -19.72
N VAL A 113 25.75 -14.10 -18.61
CA VAL A 113 26.72 -13.58 -17.62
C VAL A 113 28.03 -13.23 -18.30
N LYS A 114 28.56 -14.13 -19.13
CA LYS A 114 29.81 -13.90 -19.86
C LYS A 114 29.73 -12.71 -20.82
N ILE A 115 28.62 -12.53 -21.54
CA ILE A 115 28.40 -11.38 -22.43
C ILE A 115 28.45 -10.06 -21.65
N VAL A 116 27.90 -10.03 -20.44
CA VAL A 116 27.93 -8.85 -19.56
C VAL A 116 29.33 -8.60 -18.99
N GLU A 117 30.02 -9.64 -18.57
CA GLU A 117 31.39 -9.54 -18.04
C GLU A 117 32.39 -9.06 -19.10
N ASP A 118 32.27 -9.57 -20.33
CA ASP A 118 33.11 -9.23 -21.49
C ASP A 118 32.76 -7.86 -22.13
N ALA A 119 31.72 -7.17 -21.62
CA ALA A 119 31.33 -5.87 -22.16
C ALA A 119 32.41 -4.80 -21.92
N HIS A 120 32.95 -4.24 -23.01
CA HIS A 120 33.90 -3.13 -22.98
C HIS A 120 33.19 -1.78 -22.89
N GLU A 121 33.73 -0.86 -22.07
CA GLU A 121 33.22 0.51 -21.89
C GLU A 121 33.28 1.38 -23.17
N SER A 122 34.02 0.94 -24.20
CA SER A 122 34.28 1.70 -25.43
C SER A 122 33.40 1.32 -26.63
N VAL A 123 32.42 0.40 -26.49
CA VAL A 123 31.53 -0.02 -27.60
C VAL A 123 30.32 0.93 -27.76
N SER A 124 30.48 2.19 -27.37
CA SER A 124 29.47 3.25 -27.50
C SER A 124 29.29 3.79 -28.93
N HIS A 125 30.01 3.25 -29.92
CA HIS A 125 30.03 3.76 -31.31
C HIS A 125 29.35 2.85 -32.35
N LEU A 126 28.86 1.66 -31.96
CA LEU A 126 28.01 0.84 -32.84
C LEU A 126 26.54 0.98 -32.43
N SER A 127 25.66 1.26 -33.39
CA SER A 127 24.23 1.50 -33.17
C SER A 127 23.49 0.34 -32.47
N LEU A 128 24.00 -0.89 -32.55
CA LEU A 128 23.37 -2.09 -32.00
C LEU A 128 23.87 -2.46 -30.58
N ALA A 129 24.99 -1.90 -30.10
CA ALA A 129 25.59 -2.33 -28.85
C ALA A 129 24.71 -2.05 -27.60
N PRO A 130 24.04 -0.90 -27.47
CA PRO A 130 23.13 -0.67 -26.34
C PRO A 130 21.90 -1.60 -26.35
N LEU A 131 21.41 -1.93 -27.55
CA LEU A 131 20.25 -2.79 -27.74
C LEU A 131 20.57 -4.25 -27.38
N ILE A 132 21.74 -4.74 -27.81
CA ILE A 132 22.27 -6.06 -27.42
C ILE A 132 22.37 -6.16 -25.90
N MET A 133 22.93 -5.15 -25.22
CA MET A 133 23.06 -5.16 -23.76
C MET A 133 21.70 -5.14 -23.07
N THR A 134 20.78 -4.30 -23.51
CA THR A 134 19.42 -4.22 -22.95
C THR A 134 18.68 -5.55 -23.09
N HIS A 135 18.70 -6.18 -24.26
CA HIS A 135 18.10 -7.49 -24.47
C HIS A 135 18.77 -8.59 -23.66
N THR A 136 20.11 -8.55 -23.53
CA THR A 136 20.87 -9.51 -22.69
C THR A 136 20.45 -9.42 -21.23
N LEU A 137 20.42 -8.20 -20.67
CA LEU A 137 20.03 -7.97 -19.27
C LEU A 137 18.56 -8.32 -19.03
N THR A 138 17.68 -8.01 -19.98
CA THR A 138 16.24 -8.33 -19.88
C THR A 138 16.04 -9.84 -19.88
N ALA A 139 16.63 -10.55 -20.85
CA ALA A 139 16.57 -12.02 -20.90
C ALA A 139 17.16 -12.66 -19.63
N PHE A 140 18.30 -12.13 -19.15
CA PHE A 140 18.91 -12.61 -17.91
C PHE A 140 17.98 -12.43 -16.71
N MET A 141 17.38 -11.25 -16.55
CA MET A 141 16.43 -10.96 -15.49
C MET A 141 15.23 -11.92 -15.53
N GLU A 142 14.61 -12.08 -16.70
CA GLU A 142 13.45 -12.97 -16.88
C GLU A 142 13.79 -14.43 -16.53
N LEU A 143 14.97 -14.93 -16.91
CA LEU A 143 15.44 -16.27 -16.56
C LEU A 143 15.67 -16.42 -15.04
N MET A 144 16.32 -15.45 -14.40
CA MET A 144 16.62 -15.48 -12.97
C MET A 144 15.34 -15.36 -12.11
N ASP A 145 14.34 -14.62 -12.56
CA ASP A 145 13.06 -14.43 -11.88
C ASP A 145 12.23 -15.72 -11.71
N HIS A 146 12.59 -16.77 -12.44
CA HIS A 146 11.96 -18.08 -12.28
C HIS A 146 12.45 -18.83 -11.03
N GLY A 147 13.55 -18.37 -10.41
CA GLY A 147 14.14 -18.99 -9.23
C GLY A 147 14.78 -20.36 -9.50
N ILE A 148 15.04 -20.70 -10.76
CA ILE A 148 15.70 -21.96 -11.16
C ILE A 148 17.19 -21.91 -10.78
N VAL A 149 17.82 -20.73 -10.93
CA VAL A 149 19.22 -20.48 -10.57
C VAL A 149 19.25 -19.50 -9.39
N SER A 150 20.10 -19.78 -8.40
CA SER A 150 20.30 -18.87 -7.26
C SER A 150 21.09 -17.63 -7.67
N TRP A 151 20.68 -16.46 -7.19
CA TRP A 151 21.42 -15.20 -7.32
C TRP A 151 22.81 -15.27 -6.68
N GLU A 152 23.04 -16.15 -5.71
CA GLU A 152 24.34 -16.33 -5.05
C GLU A 152 25.39 -17.00 -5.95
N ASN A 153 24.99 -17.60 -7.07
CA ASN A 153 25.91 -18.22 -8.01
C ASN A 153 26.60 -17.20 -8.94
N LEU A 154 26.25 -15.91 -8.84
CA LEU A 154 26.79 -14.85 -9.68
C LEU A 154 28.17 -14.39 -9.17
N SER A 155 29.06 -14.11 -10.11
CA SER A 155 30.42 -13.67 -9.78
C SER A 155 30.43 -12.21 -9.29
N SER A 156 31.42 -11.87 -8.47
CA SER A 156 31.64 -10.46 -8.08
C SER A 156 32.03 -9.58 -9.28
N VAL A 157 32.55 -10.17 -10.37
CA VAL A 157 32.87 -9.45 -11.62
C VAL A 157 31.57 -9.00 -12.30
N PHE A 158 30.58 -9.88 -12.37
CA PHE A 158 29.26 -9.57 -12.91
C PHE A 158 28.57 -8.46 -12.10
N ILE A 159 28.56 -8.58 -10.76
CA ILE A 159 27.94 -7.58 -9.87
C ILE A 159 28.58 -6.20 -10.08
N LYS A 160 29.91 -6.14 -10.13
CA LYS A 160 30.65 -4.89 -10.41
C LYS A 160 30.33 -4.29 -11.78
N LYS A 161 30.11 -5.12 -12.79
CA LYS A 161 29.71 -4.65 -14.13
C LYS A 161 28.31 -4.04 -14.13
N ILE A 162 27.34 -4.70 -13.49
CA ILE A 162 25.97 -4.18 -13.35
C ILE A 162 25.97 -2.87 -12.55
N ALA A 163 26.69 -2.81 -11.42
CA ALA A 163 26.86 -1.58 -10.65
C ALA A 163 27.57 -0.48 -11.48
N GLY A 164 28.55 -0.86 -12.30
CA GLY A 164 29.22 0.02 -13.26
C GLY A 164 28.25 0.68 -14.24
N PHE A 165 27.26 -0.06 -14.76
CA PHE A 165 26.22 0.50 -15.65
C PHE A 165 25.35 1.53 -14.93
N VAL A 166 25.01 1.30 -13.67
CA VAL A 166 24.28 2.29 -12.84
C VAL A 166 25.14 3.51 -12.54
N ASN A 167 26.44 3.32 -12.29
CA ASN A 167 27.40 4.38 -11.98
C ASN A 167 27.81 5.22 -13.20
N ALA A 168 27.67 4.68 -14.42
CA ALA A 168 28.05 5.37 -15.65
C ALA A 168 27.21 6.63 -15.90
N LYS A 169 27.86 7.81 -16.00
CA LYS A 169 27.19 9.11 -16.19
C LYS A 169 26.52 9.26 -17.56
N VAL A 170 27.08 8.64 -18.59
CA VAL A 170 26.58 8.67 -19.97
C VAL A 170 26.37 7.22 -20.41
N LEU A 171 25.15 6.72 -20.25
CA LEU A 171 24.73 5.39 -20.68
C LEU A 171 23.27 5.45 -21.13
N ASP A 172 22.86 4.47 -21.95
CA ASP A 172 21.47 4.30 -22.34
C ASP A 172 20.58 4.07 -21.11
N THR A 173 19.47 4.81 -21.04
CA THR A 173 18.55 4.76 -19.91
C THR A 173 17.93 3.37 -19.72
N SER A 174 17.72 2.62 -20.80
CA SER A 174 17.14 1.27 -20.75
C SER A 174 18.08 0.29 -20.04
N ILE A 175 19.40 0.39 -20.31
CA ILE A 175 20.42 -0.42 -19.62
C ILE A 175 20.43 -0.10 -18.12
N GLN A 176 20.34 1.17 -17.76
CA GLN A 176 20.32 1.60 -16.36
C GLN A 176 19.07 1.12 -15.63
N GLN A 177 17.90 1.19 -16.27
CA GLN A 177 16.64 0.69 -15.70
C GLN A 177 16.70 -0.81 -15.38
N VAL A 178 17.15 -1.63 -16.33
CA VAL A 178 17.25 -3.09 -16.11
C VAL A 178 18.34 -3.41 -15.09
N SER A 179 19.47 -2.69 -15.12
CA SER A 179 20.56 -2.86 -14.15
C SER A 179 20.09 -2.56 -12.71
N LEU A 180 19.33 -1.48 -12.51
CA LEU A 180 18.74 -1.15 -11.21
C LEU A 180 17.80 -2.24 -10.71
N ALA A 181 16.97 -2.81 -11.58
CA ALA A 181 16.05 -3.91 -11.23
C ALA A 181 16.78 -5.22 -10.87
N ILE A 182 17.89 -5.52 -11.56
CA ILE A 182 18.77 -6.66 -11.24
C ILE A 182 19.38 -6.47 -9.85
N LEU A 183 19.93 -5.29 -9.55
CA LEU A 183 20.55 -4.99 -8.26
C LEU A 183 19.55 -4.99 -7.11
N GLU A 184 18.36 -4.43 -7.33
CA GLU A 184 17.25 -4.51 -6.39
C GLU A 184 16.94 -5.97 -6.07
N SER A 185 16.88 -6.81 -7.10
CA SER A 185 16.58 -8.23 -6.92
C SER A 185 17.67 -8.98 -6.17
N MET A 186 18.94 -8.65 -6.40
CA MET A 186 20.08 -9.16 -5.64
C MET A 186 20.01 -8.77 -4.16
N VAL A 187 19.79 -7.47 -3.87
CA VAL A 187 19.71 -6.93 -2.50
C VAL A 187 18.60 -7.61 -1.70
N LEU A 188 17.45 -7.83 -2.31
CA LEU A 188 16.32 -8.47 -1.66
C LEU A 188 16.43 -10.01 -1.59
N SER A 189 17.42 -10.61 -2.26
CA SER A 189 17.60 -12.07 -2.29
C SER A 189 18.45 -12.58 -1.13
N SER A 190 19.55 -11.90 -0.79
CA SER A 190 20.41 -12.31 0.32
C SER A 190 21.21 -11.16 0.94
N SER A 191 21.56 -11.32 2.21
CA SER A 191 22.37 -10.33 2.95
C SER A 191 23.83 -10.25 2.48
N SER A 192 24.37 -11.32 1.89
CA SER A 192 25.69 -11.32 1.27
C SER A 192 25.70 -10.39 0.05
N LEU A 193 24.74 -10.54 -0.86
CA LEU A 193 24.59 -9.70 -2.04
C LEU A 193 24.29 -8.24 -1.69
N PHE A 194 23.50 -7.98 -0.65
CA PHE A 194 23.30 -6.62 -0.14
C PHE A 194 24.63 -5.92 0.21
N ASN A 195 25.53 -6.62 0.90
CA ASN A 195 26.82 -6.03 1.30
C ASN A 195 27.71 -5.74 0.08
N GLU A 196 27.69 -6.60 -0.94
CA GLU A 196 28.44 -6.36 -2.19
C GLU A 196 27.86 -5.18 -2.97
N VAL A 197 26.54 -5.12 -3.16
CA VAL A 197 25.88 -4.01 -3.86
C VAL A 197 26.09 -2.68 -3.13
N LYS A 198 26.04 -2.68 -1.79
CA LYS A 198 26.29 -1.51 -0.95
C LYS A 198 27.71 -0.95 -1.11
N GLN A 199 28.70 -1.80 -1.39
CA GLN A 199 30.08 -1.35 -1.60
C GLN A 199 30.27 -0.70 -2.98
N GLU A 200 29.50 -1.13 -3.97
CA GLU A 200 29.68 -0.71 -5.37
C GLU A 200 28.80 0.48 -5.78
N ILE A 201 27.67 0.73 -5.09
CA ILE A 201 26.73 1.80 -5.44
C ILE A 201 26.75 2.90 -4.38
N THR A 202 27.03 4.14 -4.80
CA THR A 202 26.99 5.30 -3.91
C THR A 202 25.60 5.90 -3.82
N LEU A 203 25.25 6.40 -2.62
CA LEU A 203 24.00 7.13 -2.40
C LEU A 203 23.88 8.36 -3.30
N GLU A 204 24.99 9.07 -3.54
CA GLU A 204 25.03 10.22 -4.44
C GLU A 204 24.60 9.85 -5.86
N ARG A 205 24.98 8.66 -6.35
CA ARG A 205 24.57 8.21 -7.67
C ARG A 205 23.08 7.90 -7.73
N LEU A 206 22.52 7.22 -6.73
CA LEU A 206 21.07 6.96 -6.66
C LEU A 206 20.27 8.26 -6.61
N ILE A 207 20.73 9.25 -5.84
CA ILE A 207 20.12 10.59 -5.80
C ILE A 207 20.19 11.26 -7.18
N SER A 208 21.31 11.13 -7.91
CA SER A 208 21.42 11.69 -9.25
C SER A 208 20.42 11.08 -10.24
N HIS A 209 20.06 9.80 -10.09
CA HIS A 209 19.03 9.13 -10.91
C HIS A 209 17.61 9.58 -10.53
N LEU A 210 17.37 9.89 -9.26
CA LEU A 210 16.09 10.47 -8.79
C LEU A 210 15.85 11.89 -9.30
N GLN A 211 16.91 12.63 -9.65
CA GLN A 211 16.82 13.99 -10.17
C GLN A 211 16.55 14.07 -11.68
N VAL A 212 16.59 12.95 -12.41
CA VAL A 212 16.31 12.89 -13.86
C VAL A 212 14.80 12.93 -14.12
N THR A 213 14.35 13.52 -15.22
CA THR A 213 12.92 13.61 -15.60
C THR A 213 12.26 12.28 -15.97
N ASN A 214 13.03 11.20 -16.16
CA ASN A 214 12.52 9.89 -16.55
C ASN A 214 11.91 9.18 -15.34
N GLN A 215 10.57 9.14 -15.28
CA GLN A 215 9.83 8.55 -14.17
C GLN A 215 10.16 7.07 -13.94
N GLN A 216 10.34 6.27 -14.99
CA GLN A 216 10.69 4.85 -14.87
C GLN A 216 12.08 4.66 -14.23
N LEU A 217 13.06 5.50 -14.60
CA LEU A 217 14.39 5.46 -14.00
C LEU A 217 14.35 5.90 -12.53
N GLN A 218 13.64 6.99 -12.22
CA GLN A 218 13.43 7.45 -10.83
C GLN A 218 12.82 6.34 -9.98
N THR A 219 11.83 5.65 -10.54
CA THR A 219 11.09 4.57 -9.90
C THR A 219 12.01 3.39 -9.57
N LYS A 220 12.82 2.92 -10.54
CA LYS A 220 13.80 1.84 -10.30
C LYS A 220 14.93 2.26 -9.34
N ALA A 221 15.36 3.51 -9.38
CA ALA A 221 16.36 4.04 -8.44
C ALA A 221 15.82 4.12 -7.01
N MET A 222 14.55 4.53 -6.86
CA MET A 222 13.86 4.56 -5.58
C MET A 222 13.63 3.15 -5.04
N ALA A 223 13.22 2.20 -5.89
CA ALA A 223 13.04 0.79 -5.53
C ALA A 223 14.32 0.19 -4.92
N LEU A 224 15.46 0.38 -5.60
CA LEU A 224 16.76 -0.05 -5.08
C LEU A 224 17.14 0.65 -3.77
N LEU A 225 16.95 1.97 -3.66
CA LEU A 225 17.22 2.72 -2.43
C LEU A 225 16.38 2.19 -1.26
N MET A 226 15.10 1.90 -1.51
CA MET A 226 14.20 1.32 -0.53
C MET A 226 14.61 -0.09 -0.13
N ALA A 227 14.95 -0.96 -1.09
CA ALA A 227 15.49 -2.28 -0.84
C ALA A 227 16.76 -2.23 0.02
N MET A 228 17.65 -1.28 -0.24
CA MET A 228 18.86 -1.08 0.56
C MET A 228 18.58 -0.60 1.99
N LEU A 229 17.60 0.29 2.17
CA LEU A 229 17.18 0.76 3.51
C LEU A 229 16.49 -0.36 4.30
N GLN A 230 15.66 -1.17 3.65
CA GLN A 230 14.96 -2.30 4.25
C GLN A 230 15.92 -3.43 4.63
N ALA A 231 16.88 -3.76 3.77
CA ALA A 231 17.89 -4.78 4.09
C ALA A 231 18.86 -4.34 5.22
N GLY A 232 18.98 -3.02 5.45
CA GLY A 232 19.87 -2.44 6.46
C GLY A 232 19.29 -2.35 7.88
N GLY A 233 17.97 -2.45 8.07
CA GLY A 233 17.32 -2.55 9.37
C GLY A 233 16.56 -3.87 9.46
N GLU A 234 16.68 -4.63 10.54
CA GLU A 234 15.99 -5.93 10.68
C GLU A 234 14.47 -5.79 10.57
N ALA A 235 13.94 -5.89 9.35
CA ALA A 235 12.54 -6.07 9.02
C ALA A 235 12.43 -6.67 7.61
N ASP A 236 12.16 -7.98 7.58
CA ASP A 236 11.82 -8.76 6.41
C ASP A 236 10.56 -8.19 5.72
N ARG A 237 10.64 -7.83 4.43
CA ARG A 237 9.66 -8.15 3.36
C ARG A 237 9.83 -7.31 2.07
N GLN A 238 9.67 -8.03 0.97
CA GLN A 238 9.63 -7.60 -0.44
C GLN A 238 8.68 -6.42 -0.72
N VAL A 239 9.18 -5.35 -1.33
CA VAL A 239 8.37 -4.27 -1.89
C VAL A 239 7.80 -4.69 -3.25
N ARG A 240 6.53 -4.37 -3.50
CA ARG A 240 5.82 -4.61 -4.77
C ARG A 240 5.54 -3.30 -5.48
N VAL A 241 5.58 -3.38 -6.80
CA VAL A 241 5.64 -2.30 -7.79
C VAL A 241 4.19 -1.98 -8.26
N GLY A 242 3.89 -0.71 -8.55
CA GLY A 242 2.58 -0.17 -8.99
C GLY A 242 1.91 0.78 -7.97
N ASP A 243 1.75 2.07 -8.33
CA ASP A 243 1.54 3.28 -7.49
C ASP A 243 2.76 3.71 -6.64
N GLU A 244 3.92 3.47 -7.26
CA GLU A 244 5.22 3.27 -6.64
C GLU A 244 5.75 4.44 -5.83
N MET A 245 5.70 5.68 -6.33
CA MET A 245 6.32 6.79 -5.62
C MET A 245 5.57 7.12 -4.32
N ALA A 246 4.23 7.06 -4.32
CA ALA A 246 3.44 7.31 -3.12
C ALA A 246 3.67 6.21 -2.08
N HIS A 247 3.73 4.95 -2.53
CA HIS A 247 4.10 3.83 -1.68
C HIS A 247 5.53 3.97 -1.14
N TYR A 248 6.53 4.25 -1.98
CA TYR A 248 7.91 4.45 -1.54
C TYR A 248 8.04 5.62 -0.55
N LEU A 249 7.32 6.72 -0.75
CA LEU A 249 7.28 7.82 0.20
C LEU A 249 6.59 7.40 1.50
N TYR A 250 5.49 6.65 1.45
CA TYR A 250 4.85 6.08 2.64
C TYR A 250 5.81 5.15 3.41
N VAL A 251 6.48 4.23 2.73
CA VAL A 251 7.45 3.30 3.34
C VAL A 251 8.63 4.09 3.89
N LEU A 252 9.17 5.07 3.16
CA LEU A 252 10.27 5.94 3.62
C LEU A 252 9.87 6.73 4.88
N GLN A 253 8.67 7.31 4.91
CA GLN A 253 8.15 7.99 6.09
C GLN A 253 8.07 7.03 7.28
N THR A 254 7.50 5.84 7.07
CA THR A 254 7.33 4.83 8.12
C THR A 254 8.67 4.35 8.66
N VAL A 255 9.62 4.03 7.76
CA VAL A 255 10.98 3.65 8.14
C VAL A 255 11.68 4.79 8.89
N ARG A 256 11.59 6.04 8.41
CA ARG A 256 12.16 7.22 9.09
C ARG A 256 11.60 7.37 10.50
N LEU A 257 10.29 7.20 10.68
CA LEU A 257 9.62 7.25 11.98
C LEU A 257 10.05 6.11 12.90
N ASN A 258 10.21 4.90 12.37
CA ASN A 258 10.58 3.71 13.14
C ASN A 258 12.03 3.75 13.66
N HIS A 259 12.89 4.62 13.13
CA HIS A 259 14.20 4.88 13.77
C HIS A 259 14.05 5.42 15.21
N LEU A 260 12.90 6.00 15.55
CA LEU A 260 12.58 6.49 16.90
C LEU A 260 12.07 5.38 17.83
N GLU A 261 11.73 4.20 17.30
CA GLU A 261 11.15 3.09 18.07
C GLU A 261 12.09 2.63 19.20
N ALA A 262 13.39 2.54 18.93
CA ALA A 262 14.37 2.13 19.94
C ALA A 262 14.34 3.07 21.16
N ARG A 263 14.30 4.40 20.92
CA ARG A 263 14.17 5.40 21.98
C ARG A 263 12.81 5.33 22.68
N MET A 264 11.74 5.11 21.92
CA MET A 264 10.36 4.98 22.42
C MET A 264 10.19 3.79 23.38
N ARG A 265 10.87 2.67 23.10
CA ARG A 265 10.79 1.43 23.88
C ARG A 265 11.82 1.32 25.01
N THR A 266 12.78 2.24 25.07
CA THR A 266 13.80 2.22 26.12
C THR A 266 13.31 3.01 27.33
N PRO A 267 13.19 2.39 28.52
CA PRO A 267 12.85 3.10 29.74
C PRO A 267 14.03 3.94 30.24
N LEU A 268 13.74 4.98 31.01
CA LEU A 268 14.79 5.76 31.66
C LEU A 268 15.51 4.95 32.75
N ASP A 269 16.82 4.81 32.61
CA ASP A 269 17.71 4.22 33.58
C ASP A 269 18.23 5.28 34.56
N SER A 270 17.77 5.20 35.81
CA SER A 270 18.18 6.11 36.88
C SER A 270 19.67 5.99 37.24
N TYR A 271 20.35 4.93 36.82
CA TYR A 271 21.79 4.71 37.03
C TYR A 271 22.66 5.25 35.89
N ASN A 272 22.09 5.56 34.73
CA ASN A 272 22.81 6.16 33.61
C ASN A 272 23.09 7.66 33.86
N GLN A 273 24.36 8.06 33.73
CA GLN A 273 24.79 9.44 33.99
C GLN A 273 24.22 10.43 32.97
N GLU A 274 24.25 10.13 31.67
CA GLU A 274 23.78 11.03 30.61
C GLU A 274 22.28 11.32 30.73
N GLN A 275 21.48 10.31 31.07
CA GLN A 275 20.03 10.46 31.23
C GLN A 275 19.67 11.29 32.46
N ARG A 276 20.43 11.15 33.55
CA ARG A 276 20.29 12.02 34.72
C ARG A 276 20.68 13.46 34.41
N ASP A 277 21.78 13.65 33.68
CA ASP A 277 22.26 14.98 33.32
C ASP A 277 21.23 15.71 32.45
N MET A 278 20.62 15.03 31.48
CA MET A 278 19.54 15.60 30.66
C MET A 278 18.30 16.00 31.48
N LEU A 279 17.90 15.20 32.49
CA LEU A 279 16.83 15.57 33.43
C LEU A 279 17.20 16.79 34.28
N HIS A 280 18.47 16.90 34.69
CA HIS A 280 18.96 18.05 35.45
C HIS A 280 19.07 19.32 34.60
N GLU A 281 19.48 19.21 33.33
CA GLU A 281 19.50 20.31 32.37
C GLU A 281 18.10 20.84 32.11
N LEU A 282 17.12 19.95 31.95
CA LEU A 282 15.71 20.33 31.82
C LEU A 282 15.23 21.19 33.01
N ARG A 283 15.62 20.80 34.23
CA ARG A 283 15.32 21.56 35.45
C ARG A 283 16.00 22.93 35.45
N GLN A 284 17.30 22.97 35.17
CA GLN A 284 18.09 24.20 35.16
C GLN A 284 17.63 25.18 34.08
N ALA A 285 17.16 24.68 32.94
CA ALA A 285 16.62 25.52 31.87
C ALA A 285 15.33 26.26 32.29
N ALA A 286 14.56 25.73 33.26
CA ALA A 286 13.31 26.33 33.72
C ALA A 286 13.48 27.24 34.95
N PHE A 287 14.42 26.92 35.84
CA PHE A 287 14.64 27.65 37.10
C PHE A 287 16.08 28.14 37.15
N GLU A 288 16.26 29.46 37.08
CA GLU A 288 17.59 30.07 37.13
C GLU A 288 18.29 29.77 38.46
N THR A 289 19.56 29.39 38.35
CA THR A 289 20.39 28.91 39.46
C THR A 289 20.97 30.08 40.26
N GLU A 290 20.16 30.97 40.84
CA GLU A 290 20.71 31.89 41.83
C GLU A 290 21.02 31.09 43.13
N SER A 291 22.32 30.77 43.31
CA SER A 291 22.96 30.35 44.57
C SER A 291 22.77 28.91 45.10
N GLU A 292 22.94 27.87 44.26
CA GLU A 292 23.10 26.48 44.76
C GLU A 292 24.45 26.22 45.49
N SER A 293 25.42 27.11 45.35
CA SER A 293 26.81 26.96 45.87
C SER A 293 26.93 27.07 47.39
N GLY A 294 25.90 27.56 48.09
CA GLY A 294 25.89 27.72 49.56
C GLY A 294 24.99 26.74 50.34
N LEU A 295 24.28 25.82 49.67
CA LEU A 295 23.29 24.95 50.31
C LEU A 295 23.89 23.62 50.81
N SER A 296 23.39 23.10 51.94
CA SER A 296 23.72 21.75 52.39
C SER A 296 23.15 20.69 51.44
N ASN A 297 23.74 19.48 51.41
CA ASN A 297 23.29 18.39 50.53
C ASN A 297 21.80 18.04 50.70
N GLU A 298 21.28 18.09 51.92
CA GLU A 298 19.86 17.83 52.21
C GLU A 298 18.96 18.96 51.67
N ARG A 299 19.36 20.23 51.83
CA ARG A 299 18.62 21.37 51.29
C ARG A 299 18.60 21.36 49.76
N ARG A 300 19.71 20.97 49.13
CA ARG A 300 19.81 20.85 47.66
C ARG A 300 18.90 19.76 47.11
N ARG A 301 18.83 18.59 47.76
CA ARG A 301 17.88 17.51 47.39
C ARG A 301 16.43 17.94 47.55
N SER A 302 16.10 18.62 48.66
CA SER A 302 14.75 19.14 48.91
C SER A 302 14.32 20.19 47.87
N LEU A 303 15.23 21.10 47.48
CA LEU A 303 14.99 22.08 46.44
C LEU A 303 14.73 21.41 45.08
N CYS A 304 15.59 20.46 44.70
CA CYS A 304 15.49 19.71 43.45
C CYS A 304 14.14 18.97 43.34
N ALA A 305 13.69 18.31 44.42
CA ALA A 305 12.39 17.66 44.44
C ALA A 305 11.22 18.66 44.31
N LYS A 306 11.31 19.85 44.94
CA LYS A 306 10.29 20.89 44.77
C LYS A 306 10.22 21.42 43.34
N GLU A 307 11.35 21.58 42.69
CA GLU A 307 11.42 22.04 41.30
C GLU A 307 10.91 20.98 40.32
N PHE A 308 11.22 19.71 40.51
CA PHE A 308 10.61 18.64 39.73
C PHE A 308 9.10 18.54 39.94
N LYS A 309 8.61 18.82 41.16
CA LYS A 309 7.16 18.98 41.39
C LYS A 309 6.59 20.16 40.60
N LYS A 310 7.28 21.30 40.58
CA LYS A 310 6.86 22.49 39.81
C LYS A 310 6.90 22.28 38.29
N LEU A 311 7.81 21.44 37.80
CA LEU A 311 7.84 20.96 36.41
C LEU A 311 6.66 20.03 36.08
N GLY A 312 5.91 19.56 37.08
CA GLY A 312 4.76 18.70 36.88
C GLY A 312 5.08 17.21 36.75
N PHE A 313 6.21 16.75 37.31
CA PHE A 313 6.46 15.32 37.53
C PHE A 313 5.60 14.81 38.69
N SER A 314 5.05 13.61 38.54
CA SER A 314 4.27 12.92 39.57
C SER A 314 5.20 12.43 40.68
N ASN A 315 6.30 11.78 40.31
CA ASN A 315 7.37 11.41 41.24
C ASN A 315 8.43 12.50 41.36
N ASN A 316 8.17 13.48 42.23
CA ASN A 316 9.08 14.59 42.48
C ASN A 316 10.47 14.19 43.04
N SER A 317 10.55 13.08 43.77
CA SER A 317 11.80 12.59 44.37
C SER A 317 12.61 11.71 43.43
N ASN A 318 11.96 11.11 42.42
CA ASN A 318 12.59 10.33 41.37
C ASN A 318 11.82 10.48 40.05
N PRO A 319 12.04 11.59 39.30
CA PRO A 319 11.31 11.86 38.06
C PRO A 319 11.54 10.79 36.98
N GLY A 320 12.61 10.01 37.09
CA GLY A 320 12.89 8.87 36.20
C GLY A 320 11.81 7.79 36.22
N GLN A 321 11.06 7.63 37.32
CA GLN A 321 9.96 6.65 37.38
C GLN A 321 8.83 6.99 36.41
N ASP A 322 8.53 8.27 36.20
CA ASP A 322 7.49 8.71 35.27
C ASP A 322 7.87 8.39 33.81
N LEU A 323 9.18 8.29 33.53
CA LEU A 323 9.77 7.95 32.22
C LEU A 323 10.15 6.47 32.09
N SER A 324 9.84 5.65 33.10
CA SER A 324 10.06 4.20 33.05
C SER A 324 9.01 3.47 32.21
N ARG A 325 7.82 4.07 32.02
CA ARG A 325 6.75 3.49 31.21
C ARG A 325 7.06 3.65 29.71
N CYS A 326 7.02 2.54 28.99
CA CYS A 326 7.20 2.51 27.54
C CYS A 326 5.95 1.94 26.86
N PRO A 327 5.45 2.56 25.77
CA PRO A 327 5.81 3.89 25.27
C PRO A 327 5.40 5.03 26.22
N PRO A 328 5.99 6.25 26.13
CA PRO A 328 6.99 6.69 25.16
C PRO A 328 8.46 6.60 25.63
N GLY A 329 8.72 6.16 26.87
CA GLY A 329 10.09 5.95 27.38
C GLY A 329 11.00 7.19 27.26
N LEU A 330 12.24 6.95 26.83
CA LEU A 330 13.25 8.00 26.66
C LEU A 330 12.92 9.03 25.57
N LEU A 331 12.06 8.69 24.61
CA LEU A 331 11.65 9.63 23.57
C LEU A 331 10.93 10.86 24.15
N ALA A 332 10.19 10.71 25.25
CA ALA A 332 9.59 11.84 25.94
C ALA A 332 10.66 12.79 26.49
N LEU A 333 11.72 12.25 27.10
CA LEU A 333 12.83 13.07 27.61
C LEU A 333 13.54 13.82 26.46
N ASP A 334 13.77 13.16 25.32
CA ASP A 334 14.37 13.79 24.14
C ASP A 334 13.53 14.97 23.64
N THR A 335 12.22 14.78 23.50
CA THR A 335 11.32 15.84 23.03
C THR A 335 11.25 17.02 24.01
N MET A 336 11.29 16.75 25.33
CA MET A 336 11.31 17.79 26.36
C MET A 336 12.63 18.58 26.36
N ALA A 337 13.77 17.89 26.29
CA ALA A 337 15.09 18.51 26.23
C ALA A 337 15.27 19.32 24.94
N TYR A 338 14.73 18.81 23.82
CA TYR A 338 14.70 19.55 22.56
C TYR A 338 13.90 20.85 22.69
N PHE A 339 12.70 20.80 23.29
CA PHE A 339 11.89 22.02 23.48
C PHE A 339 12.60 23.05 24.38
N ALA A 340 13.21 22.59 25.48
CA ALA A 340 13.94 23.46 26.40
C ALA A 340 15.17 24.11 25.75
N SER A 341 15.92 23.38 24.92
CA SER A 341 17.12 23.89 24.26
C SER A 341 16.83 24.73 23.01
N ARG A 342 15.84 24.33 22.19
CA ARG A 342 15.52 24.98 20.92
C ARG A 342 14.62 26.21 21.09
N TYR A 343 13.71 26.18 22.04
CA TYR A 343 12.73 27.24 22.30
C TYR A 343 12.71 27.65 23.78
N PRO A 344 13.84 28.13 24.34
CA PRO A 344 13.97 28.40 25.77
C PRO A 344 12.93 29.40 26.28
N ASP A 345 12.63 30.46 25.54
CA ASP A 345 11.62 31.45 25.92
C ASP A 345 10.21 30.85 26.00
N ALA A 346 9.86 29.93 25.09
CA ALA A 346 8.57 29.26 25.09
C ALA A 346 8.46 28.24 26.21
N TYR A 347 9.55 27.51 26.45
CA TYR A 347 9.68 26.55 27.54
C TYR A 347 9.56 27.21 28.92
N SER A 348 10.40 28.21 29.21
CA SER A 348 10.39 28.92 30.49
C SER A 348 9.06 29.62 30.73
N ARG A 349 8.46 30.21 29.70
CA ARG A 349 7.11 30.78 29.80
C ARG A 349 6.08 29.72 30.19
N PHE A 350 6.06 28.56 29.53
CA PHE A 350 5.14 27.48 29.88
C PHE A 350 5.29 27.07 31.35
N VAL A 351 6.52 26.79 31.78
CA VAL A 351 6.79 26.23 33.11
C VAL A 351 6.51 27.28 34.20
N LEU A 352 6.95 28.52 34.02
CA LEU A 352 6.75 29.58 35.01
C LEU A 352 5.28 29.99 35.10
N GLU A 353 4.56 30.11 33.97
CA GLU A 353 3.12 30.43 33.97
C GLU A 353 2.28 29.39 34.69
N ASN A 354 2.68 28.12 34.71
CA ASN A 354 1.92 27.05 35.37
C ASN A 354 2.41 26.77 36.79
N SER A 355 3.70 26.91 37.08
CA SER A 355 4.26 26.64 38.41
C SER A 355 4.07 27.77 39.43
N SER A 356 3.77 28.99 38.96
CA SER A 356 3.48 30.15 39.81
C SER A 356 2.00 30.29 40.18
N ARG A 357 1.12 29.45 39.61
CA ARG A 357 -0.31 29.48 39.92
C ARG A 357 -0.59 28.77 41.24
N GLU A 358 -1.44 29.39 42.03
CA GLU A 358 -1.94 28.84 43.29
C GLU A 358 -3.36 28.24 43.15
N ASP A 359 -3.98 28.39 41.99
CA ASP A 359 -5.27 27.79 41.65
C ASP A 359 -5.11 26.32 41.19
N LYS A 360 -6.22 25.60 41.01
CA LYS A 360 -6.22 24.18 40.57
C LYS A 360 -6.07 24.02 39.04
N HIS A 361 -5.72 25.10 38.34
CA HIS A 361 -5.71 25.15 36.87
C HIS A 361 -4.30 25.07 36.29
N GLU A 362 -3.30 24.64 37.07
CA GLU A 362 -1.95 24.43 36.59
C GLU A 362 -1.87 23.24 35.61
N CYS A 363 -1.29 23.47 34.43
CA CYS A 363 -1.01 22.41 33.47
C CYS A 363 0.36 21.78 33.81
N PRO A 364 0.43 20.47 34.15
CA PRO A 364 1.66 19.84 34.58
C PRO A 364 2.54 19.55 33.37
N PHE A 365 3.63 20.31 33.18
CA PHE A 365 4.46 20.23 31.97
C PHE A 365 4.99 18.82 31.70
N ALA A 366 5.61 18.16 32.68
CA ALA A 366 6.23 16.85 32.47
C ALA A 366 5.20 15.76 32.19
N ARG A 367 4.15 15.64 33.02
CA ARG A 367 3.05 14.70 32.78
C ARG A 367 2.39 14.93 31.41
N SER A 368 2.16 16.19 31.03
CA SER A 368 1.57 16.54 29.73
C SER A 368 2.50 16.19 28.57
N SER A 369 3.81 16.42 28.73
CA SER A 369 4.82 16.10 27.72
C SER A 369 4.90 14.60 27.46
N ILE A 370 4.97 13.79 28.52
CA ILE A 370 4.99 12.32 28.41
C ILE A 370 3.74 11.82 27.68
N GLN A 371 2.55 12.29 28.10
CA GLN A 371 1.31 11.87 27.47
C GLN A 371 1.18 12.37 26.02
N LEU A 372 1.64 13.58 25.71
CA LEU A 372 1.64 14.11 24.36
C LEU A 372 2.58 13.33 23.44
N THR A 373 3.79 13.00 23.89
CA THR A 373 4.72 12.18 23.11
C THR A 373 4.12 10.81 22.80
N LEU A 374 3.41 10.20 23.75
CA LEU A 374 2.65 8.97 23.51
C LEU A 374 1.58 9.16 22.43
N ILE A 375 0.76 10.21 22.53
CA ILE A 375 -0.27 10.54 21.52
C ILE A 375 0.36 10.71 20.14
N LEU A 376 1.49 11.40 20.03
CA LEU A 376 2.20 11.58 18.77
C LEU A 376 2.72 10.24 18.22
N CYS A 377 3.26 9.36 19.07
CA CYS A 377 3.69 8.03 18.65
C CYS A 377 2.53 7.22 18.06
N GLU A 378 1.35 7.28 18.69
CA GLU A 378 0.15 6.56 18.24
C GLU A 378 -0.44 7.16 16.94
N ILE A 379 -0.53 8.50 16.85
CA ILE A 379 -1.03 9.17 15.64
C ILE A 379 -0.10 8.88 14.44
N LEU A 380 1.21 8.87 14.67
CA LEU A 380 2.22 8.64 13.64
C LEU A 380 2.57 7.16 13.45
N ARG A 381 1.97 6.26 14.22
CA ARG A 381 2.18 4.80 14.17
C ARG A 381 3.67 4.40 14.27
N ILE A 382 4.41 5.05 15.17
CA ILE A 382 5.82 4.76 15.39
C ILE A 382 5.96 3.33 15.95
N GLY A 383 6.79 2.52 15.28
CA GLY A 383 7.03 1.10 15.61
C GLY A 383 6.09 0.13 14.90
N GLU A 384 5.18 0.61 14.04
CA GLU A 384 4.42 -0.26 13.13
C GLU A 384 5.21 -0.46 11.82
N PRO A 385 5.36 -1.70 11.31
CA PRO A 385 6.00 -1.93 10.03
C PRO A 385 5.14 -1.35 8.89
N PRO A 386 5.76 -0.90 7.78
CA PRO A 386 5.03 -0.38 6.64
C PRO A 386 4.10 -1.44 6.03
N SER A 387 2.86 -1.03 5.72
CA SER A 387 1.91 -1.83 4.93
C SER A 387 2.41 -2.00 3.49
N GLU A 388 2.23 -3.19 2.90
CA GLU A 388 2.57 -3.46 1.49
C GLU A 388 1.70 -2.68 0.50
N THR A 389 0.52 -2.21 0.94
CA THR A 389 -0.42 -1.45 0.12
C THR A 389 -0.54 0.02 0.57
N GLY A 390 0.21 0.43 1.59
CA GLY A 390 0.12 1.78 2.12
C GLY A 390 0.63 2.81 1.12
N SER A 391 -0.19 3.80 0.79
CA SER A 391 0.18 4.91 -0.10
C SER A 391 -0.03 6.28 0.54
N ASP A 392 -0.53 6.31 1.78
CA ASP A 392 -0.87 7.54 2.48
C ASP A 392 0.31 8.09 3.28
N TYR A 393 0.93 9.17 2.79
CA TYR A 393 2.02 9.87 3.46
C TYR A 393 1.69 11.35 3.68
N HIS A 394 2.37 11.98 4.64
CA HIS A 394 2.28 13.43 4.86
C HIS A 394 3.54 14.14 4.34
N PRO A 395 3.43 15.03 3.34
CA PRO A 395 4.58 15.69 2.72
C PRO A 395 5.50 16.44 3.71
N ILE A 396 4.93 16.96 4.80
CA ILE A 396 5.66 17.63 5.87
C ILE A 396 6.80 16.79 6.47
N PHE A 397 6.72 15.45 6.42
CA PHE A 397 7.79 14.55 6.90
C PHE A 397 9.07 14.61 6.07
N PHE A 398 9.05 15.17 4.87
CA PHE A 398 10.22 15.30 4.01
C PHE A 398 10.81 16.71 3.99
N ALA A 399 10.07 17.70 4.51
CA ALA A 399 10.48 19.10 4.46
C ALA A 399 11.38 19.53 5.63
N GLN A 400 11.43 18.74 6.71
CA GLN A 400 12.09 19.12 7.96
C GLN A 400 12.86 17.95 8.57
N ASP A 401 14.01 18.25 9.18
CA ASP A 401 14.76 17.33 10.04
C ASP A 401 14.26 17.39 11.48
N ARG A 402 14.27 16.25 12.19
CA ARG A 402 13.75 16.13 13.57
C ARG A 402 12.30 16.59 13.71
N LEU A 403 11.46 16.13 12.78
CA LEU A 403 10.07 16.57 12.70
C LEU A 403 9.27 16.23 13.95
N LEU A 404 9.50 15.07 14.59
CA LEU A 404 8.75 14.69 15.80
C LEU A 404 8.96 15.72 16.90
N GLU A 405 10.19 16.18 17.10
CA GLU A 405 10.54 17.15 18.11
C GLU A 405 9.94 18.53 17.80
N GLU A 406 9.93 18.95 16.53
CA GLU A 406 9.26 20.18 16.10
C GLU A 406 7.73 20.10 16.26
N PHE A 407 7.14 18.95 15.92
CA PHE A 407 5.72 18.66 16.15
C PHE A 407 5.38 18.74 17.62
N PHE A 408 6.21 18.12 18.48
CA PHE A 408 6.06 18.18 19.92
C PHE A 408 6.08 19.63 20.41
N CYS A 409 7.03 20.45 19.97
CA CYS A 409 7.14 21.87 20.35
C CYS A 409 5.86 22.66 20.00
N ILE A 410 5.25 22.41 18.84
CA ILE A 410 3.98 23.03 18.44
C ILE A 410 2.82 22.49 19.29
N CYS A 411 2.75 21.17 19.46
CA CYS A 411 1.64 20.50 20.12
C CYS A 411 1.62 20.73 21.64
N ILE A 412 2.76 20.89 22.31
CA ILE A 412 2.81 21.19 23.74
C ILE A 412 2.29 22.61 24.02
N GLN A 413 2.58 23.56 23.14
CA GLN A 413 2.02 24.91 23.21
C GLN A 413 0.51 24.92 22.93
N LEU A 414 0.04 24.16 21.93
CA LEU A 414 -1.38 23.93 21.66
C LEU A 414 -2.10 23.31 22.87
N LEU A 415 -1.47 22.35 23.52
CA LEU A 415 -2.00 21.68 24.71
C LEU A 415 -2.20 22.68 25.84
N ASN A 416 -1.23 23.55 26.12
CA ASN A 416 -1.37 24.61 27.13
C ASN A 416 -2.50 25.58 26.79
N LYS A 417 -2.62 25.95 25.50
CA LYS A 417 -3.70 26.82 25.02
C LYS A 417 -5.07 26.16 25.24
N THR A 418 -5.23 24.91 24.81
CA THR A 418 -6.47 24.15 24.94
C THR A 418 -6.84 23.91 26.42
N TRP A 419 -5.85 23.62 27.26
CA TRP A 419 -6.02 23.52 28.71
C TRP A 419 -6.64 24.80 29.31
N LYS A 420 -6.11 25.97 28.92
CA LYS A 420 -6.62 27.27 29.35
C LYS A 420 -8.01 27.58 28.79
N GLU A 421 -8.26 27.26 27.52
CA GLU A 421 -9.58 27.44 26.87
C GLU A 421 -10.66 26.60 27.55
N MET A 422 -10.33 25.37 27.95
CA MET A 422 -11.23 24.47 28.67
C MET A 422 -11.39 24.85 30.15
N ARG A 423 -10.58 25.77 30.68
CA ARG A 423 -10.43 26.06 32.12
C ARG A 423 -10.24 24.76 32.92
N ALA A 424 -9.41 23.87 32.38
CA ALA A 424 -9.24 22.51 32.88
C ALA A 424 -8.56 22.48 34.25
N THR A 425 -8.83 21.40 34.99
CA THR A 425 -8.10 21.03 36.20
C THR A 425 -7.43 19.67 36.00
N GLN A 426 -6.68 19.19 37.00
CA GLN A 426 -6.07 17.84 36.97
C GLN A 426 -7.09 16.70 36.70
N GLU A 427 -8.36 16.88 37.07
CA GLU A 427 -9.44 15.90 36.85
C GLU A 427 -9.89 15.82 35.38
N ASP A 428 -9.68 16.90 34.61
CA ASP A 428 -10.04 16.97 33.19
C ASP A 428 -8.88 16.58 32.26
N PHE A 429 -7.74 16.18 32.83
CA PHE A 429 -6.51 15.91 32.09
C PHE A 429 -6.74 14.99 30.88
N ASP A 430 -7.41 13.85 31.08
CA ASP A 430 -7.66 12.89 29.99
C ASP A 430 -8.59 13.47 28.91
N LYS A 431 -9.56 14.31 29.29
CA LYS A 431 -10.45 14.98 28.33
C LYS A 431 -9.69 16.00 27.49
N VAL A 432 -8.80 16.79 28.10
CA VAL A 432 -7.95 17.75 27.38
C VAL A 432 -7.07 17.01 26.39
N MET A 433 -6.46 15.89 26.79
CA MET A 433 -5.64 15.06 25.91
C MET A 433 -6.42 14.50 24.72
N GLN A 434 -7.69 14.11 24.93
CA GLN A 434 -8.56 13.67 23.83
C GLN A 434 -8.88 14.80 22.85
N VAL A 435 -9.17 16.00 23.34
CA VAL A 435 -9.39 17.18 22.48
C VAL A 435 -8.13 17.50 21.69
N VAL A 436 -6.95 17.51 22.33
CA VAL A 436 -5.66 17.77 21.67
C VAL A 436 -5.35 16.69 20.62
N ARG A 437 -5.59 15.42 20.93
CA ARG A 437 -5.48 14.32 19.95
C ARG A 437 -6.36 14.60 18.73
N GLU A 438 -7.63 14.94 18.94
CA GLU A 438 -8.56 15.24 17.86
C GLU A 438 -8.11 16.44 17.01
N GLN A 439 -7.61 17.50 17.65
CA GLN A 439 -7.06 18.67 16.96
C GLN A 439 -5.89 18.29 16.04
N ILE A 440 -4.96 17.47 16.53
CA ILE A 440 -3.79 17.00 15.78
C ILE A 440 -4.23 16.09 14.62
N THR A 441 -5.07 15.09 14.88
CA THR A 441 -5.53 14.12 13.87
C THR A 441 -6.33 14.79 12.75
N ARG A 442 -7.28 15.68 13.07
CA ARG A 442 -8.03 16.43 12.05
C ARG A 442 -7.11 17.33 11.22
N THR A 443 -6.12 17.96 11.86
CA THR A 443 -5.16 18.81 11.14
C THR A 443 -4.29 18.00 10.18
N LEU A 444 -3.76 16.84 10.60
CA LEU A 444 -2.94 15.97 9.76
C LEU A 444 -3.72 15.36 8.59
N SER A 445 -5.00 15.08 8.79
CA SER A 445 -5.90 14.59 7.73
C SER A 445 -6.00 15.59 6.56
N SER A 446 -5.75 16.88 6.80
CA SER A 446 -5.70 17.92 5.77
C SER A 446 -4.35 18.02 5.01
N LYS A 447 -3.43 17.06 5.25
CA LYS A 447 -2.11 16.92 4.63
C LYS A 447 -1.33 18.23 4.50
N PRO A 448 -0.96 18.87 5.64
CA PRO A 448 -0.14 20.07 5.60
C PRO A 448 1.22 19.79 4.95
N THR A 449 1.74 20.78 4.20
CA THR A 449 3.01 20.66 3.48
C THR A 449 4.19 21.31 4.22
N SER A 450 3.94 22.09 5.28
CA SER A 450 4.98 22.74 6.09
C SER A 450 4.58 22.86 7.56
N LEU A 451 5.57 23.01 8.45
CA LEU A 451 5.36 23.22 9.88
C LEU A 451 4.55 24.48 10.19
N GLU A 452 4.79 25.57 9.44
CA GLU A 452 4.01 26.80 9.61
C GLU A 452 2.54 26.59 9.26
N LEU A 453 2.26 25.86 8.18
CA LEU A 453 0.88 25.58 7.76
C LEU A 453 0.18 24.64 8.75
N PHE A 454 0.90 23.63 9.28
CA PHE A 454 0.41 22.81 10.39
C PHE A 454 0.11 23.66 11.62
N LYS A 455 1.06 24.50 12.06
CA LYS A 455 0.92 25.40 13.22
C LYS A 455 -0.28 26.33 13.07
N ASN A 456 -0.49 26.93 11.92
CA ASN A 456 -1.60 27.85 11.68
C ASN A 456 -2.94 27.11 11.70
N LYS A 457 -3.05 25.96 11.01
CA LYS A 457 -4.28 25.15 10.98
C LYS A 457 -4.65 24.62 12.36
N VAL A 458 -3.69 24.05 13.09
CA VAL A 458 -3.97 23.46 14.41
C VAL A 458 -4.35 24.52 15.44
N ASN A 459 -3.77 25.73 15.35
CA ASN A 459 -4.13 26.84 16.24
C ASN A 459 -5.47 27.49 15.89
N ALA A 460 -5.91 27.44 14.63
CA ALA A 460 -7.23 27.87 14.20
C ALA A 460 -8.33 26.92 14.69
N LEU A 461 -8.02 25.63 14.79
CA LEU A 461 -8.90 24.58 15.31
C LEU A 461 -8.94 24.58 16.86
N ASN A 462 -9.32 25.71 17.45
CA ASN A 462 -9.41 25.90 18.91
C ASN A 462 -10.54 25.04 19.54
N TYR A 463 -10.62 25.03 20.88
CA TYR A 463 -11.60 24.21 21.59
C TYR A 463 -13.06 24.51 21.18
N SER A 464 -13.39 25.77 20.92
CA SER A 464 -14.75 26.16 20.50
C SER A 464 -15.11 25.63 19.10
N GLU A 465 -14.15 25.60 18.18
CA GLU A 465 -14.35 25.00 16.85
C GLU A 465 -14.50 23.48 16.94
N ILE A 466 -13.72 22.81 17.79
CA ILE A 466 -13.91 21.37 18.07
C ILE A 466 -15.31 21.10 18.63
N LEU A 467 -15.79 21.92 19.56
CA LEU A 467 -17.15 21.78 20.09
C LEU A 467 -18.22 21.98 19.01
N LYS A 468 -18.07 22.97 18.14
CA LYS A 468 -18.98 23.18 17.00
C LYS A 468 -18.99 21.97 16.07
N LEU A 469 -17.83 21.43 15.72
CA LEU A 469 -17.73 20.24 14.87
C LEU A 469 -18.41 19.03 15.50
N ARG A 470 -18.15 18.76 16.79
CA ARG A 470 -18.82 17.69 17.55
C ARG A 470 -20.33 17.92 17.63
N GLN A 471 -20.77 19.17 17.78
CA GLN A 471 -22.19 19.50 17.81
C GLN A 471 -22.85 19.26 16.46
N THR A 472 -22.21 19.67 15.36
CA THR A 472 -22.69 19.40 14.00
C THR A 472 -22.76 17.89 13.72
N GLU A 473 -21.74 17.13 14.12
CA GLU A 473 -21.71 15.67 14.01
C GLU A 473 -22.81 15.01 14.84
N ARG A 474 -23.06 15.49 16.06
CA ARG A 474 -24.15 15.04 16.91
C ARG A 474 -25.52 15.41 16.37
N LEU A 475 -25.72 16.62 15.84
CA LEU A 475 -26.98 17.02 15.21
C LEU A 475 -27.25 16.15 13.98
N HIS A 476 -26.22 15.86 13.18
CA HIS A 476 -26.33 14.87 12.11
C HIS A 476 -26.72 13.48 12.63
N GLN A 477 -26.16 13.02 13.75
CA GLN A 477 -26.51 11.73 14.37
C GLN A 477 -27.91 11.71 15.01
N GLU A 478 -28.33 12.79 15.68
CA GLU A 478 -29.63 12.94 16.35
C GLU A 478 -30.76 13.16 15.34
N GLU A 479 -30.54 13.91 14.26
CA GLU A 479 -31.45 13.94 13.08
C GLU A 479 -31.61 12.55 12.47
N THR A 480 -30.57 11.71 12.57
CA THR A 480 -30.63 10.32 12.12
C THR A 480 -31.39 9.43 13.12
N LEU A 481 -31.63 9.84 14.38
CA LEU A 481 -32.20 8.98 15.44
C LEU A 481 -33.70 9.14 15.71
N ALA A 482 -34.40 10.14 15.16
CA ALA A 482 -35.86 10.23 15.25
C ALA A 482 -36.63 10.45 13.93
N PRO A 483 -36.30 9.78 12.80
CA PRO A 483 -37.29 9.46 11.78
C PRO A 483 -38.15 8.27 12.22
N PRO A 484 -39.42 8.14 11.77
CA PRO A 484 -40.23 6.96 12.09
C PRO A 484 -39.47 5.70 11.69
N VAL A 485 -39.20 4.79 12.66
CA VAL A 485 -38.57 3.49 12.38
C VAL A 485 -39.30 2.77 11.24
N GLU A 486 -40.63 2.94 11.18
CA GLU A 486 -41.50 2.47 10.11
C GLU A 486 -41.12 3.01 8.72
N LEU A 487 -40.78 4.30 8.61
CA LEU A 487 -40.35 4.90 7.35
C LEU A 487 -38.98 4.37 6.93
N LYS A 488 -38.06 4.20 7.87
CA LYS A 488 -36.76 3.58 7.62
C LYS A 488 -36.91 2.16 7.07
N GLU A 489 -37.68 1.32 7.74
CA GLU A 489 -37.92 -0.06 7.31
C GLU A 489 -38.60 -0.13 5.95
N ARG A 490 -39.49 0.82 5.63
CA ARG A 490 -40.19 0.87 4.34
C ARG A 490 -39.29 1.32 3.18
N LEU A 491 -38.34 2.22 3.42
CA LEU A 491 -37.43 2.75 2.38
C LEU A 491 -36.22 1.83 2.13
N LYS A 492 -35.78 1.07 3.13
CA LYS A 492 -34.61 0.19 3.04
C LYS A 492 -34.59 -0.72 1.79
N PRO A 493 -35.67 -1.42 1.41
CA PRO A 493 -35.64 -2.32 0.26
C PRO A 493 -35.37 -1.61 -1.07
N GLU A 494 -35.96 -0.43 -1.27
CA GLU A 494 -35.77 0.38 -2.48
C GLU A 494 -34.33 0.91 -2.59
N LEU A 495 -33.79 1.42 -1.48
CA LEU A 495 -32.41 1.90 -1.42
C LEU A 495 -31.39 0.78 -1.56
N LEU A 496 -31.67 -0.40 -0.98
CA LEU A 496 -30.85 -1.59 -1.19
C LEU A 496 -30.85 -2.01 -2.66
N GLU A 497 -31.99 -1.94 -3.36
CA GLU A 497 -32.05 -2.23 -4.79
C GLU A 497 -31.23 -1.23 -5.61
N LEU A 498 -31.23 0.05 -5.25
CA LEU A 498 -30.37 1.06 -5.86
C LEU A 498 -28.88 0.71 -5.68
N ILE A 499 -28.47 0.29 -4.48
CA ILE A 499 -27.10 -0.16 -4.21
C ILE A 499 -26.80 -1.42 -5.04
N ARG A 500 -27.74 -2.38 -5.14
CA ARG A 500 -27.57 -3.59 -5.98
C ARG A 500 -27.32 -3.23 -7.44
N GLN A 501 -28.09 -2.30 -8.01
CA GLN A 501 -27.89 -1.81 -9.37
C GLN A 501 -26.53 -1.12 -9.54
N GLN A 502 -26.11 -0.32 -8.56
CA GLN A 502 -24.79 0.30 -8.56
C GLN A 502 -23.68 -0.76 -8.59
N ARG A 503 -23.78 -1.82 -7.78
CA ARG A 503 -22.78 -2.90 -7.74
C ARG A 503 -22.70 -3.64 -9.07
N LEU A 504 -23.85 -3.97 -9.67
CA LEU A 504 -23.91 -4.58 -11.00
C LEU A 504 -23.29 -3.69 -12.07
N ASN A 505 -23.59 -2.39 -12.04
CA ASN A 505 -22.97 -1.41 -12.93
C ASN A 505 -21.45 -1.37 -12.73
N ARG A 506 -20.95 -1.41 -11.49
CA ARG A 506 -19.50 -1.44 -11.21
C ARG A 506 -18.83 -2.68 -11.79
N LEU A 507 -19.45 -3.85 -11.64
CA LEU A 507 -18.96 -5.07 -12.29
C LEU A 507 -18.97 -4.94 -13.82
N CYS A 508 -19.99 -4.34 -14.40
CA CYS A 508 -20.08 -4.10 -15.85
C CYS A 508 -19.04 -3.12 -16.38
N HIS A 509 -18.67 -2.11 -15.58
CA HIS A 509 -17.54 -1.23 -15.90
C HIS A 509 -16.25 -2.05 -15.93
N GLY A 510 -16.01 -2.86 -14.90
CA GLY A 510 -14.82 -3.70 -14.78
C GLY A 510 -13.72 -3.07 -13.94
N THR A 511 -12.70 -3.84 -13.63
CA THR A 511 -11.59 -3.42 -12.76
C THR A 511 -10.30 -4.11 -13.16
N LEU A 512 -9.18 -3.40 -13.02
CA LEU A 512 -7.84 -3.93 -13.16
C LEU A 512 -7.44 -4.63 -11.86
N PHE A 513 -6.95 -5.86 -12.00
CA PHE A 513 -6.44 -6.68 -10.92
C PHE A 513 -5.00 -7.03 -11.20
N ARG A 514 -4.22 -7.24 -10.14
CA ARG A 514 -2.87 -7.78 -10.26
C ARG A 514 -2.94 -9.30 -10.37
N LYS A 515 -2.10 -9.88 -11.23
CA LYS A 515 -1.94 -11.34 -11.26
C LYS A 515 -1.32 -11.83 -9.96
N ILE A 516 -1.92 -12.89 -9.42
CA ILE A 516 -1.44 -13.57 -8.22
C ILE A 516 -0.29 -14.47 -8.66
N SER A 517 0.91 -13.93 -8.61
CA SER A 517 2.12 -14.67 -8.95
C SER A 517 2.88 -15.05 -7.67
N SER A 518 3.33 -16.31 -7.60
CA SER A 518 4.36 -16.74 -6.64
C SER A 518 5.76 -16.19 -7.01
N ARG A 519 5.88 -15.49 -8.14
CA ARG A 519 7.14 -15.04 -8.77
C ARG A 519 7.11 -13.52 -8.99
N ARG A 520 8.25 -12.85 -8.87
CA ARG A 520 8.46 -11.42 -9.20
C ARG A 520 8.43 -11.14 -10.71
N ARG A 521 7.52 -11.73 -11.48
CA ARG A 521 7.32 -11.26 -12.85
C ARG A 521 6.58 -9.93 -12.79
N GLN A 522 7.05 -8.98 -13.60
CA GLN A 522 6.44 -7.69 -13.92
C GLN A 522 4.92 -7.71 -13.70
N ASP A 523 4.37 -6.66 -13.07
CA ASP A 523 2.95 -6.46 -12.78
C ASP A 523 2.07 -6.63 -14.02
N LYS A 524 1.83 -7.87 -14.42
CA LYS A 524 0.84 -8.21 -15.43
C LYS A 524 -0.50 -7.97 -14.77
N LEU A 525 -1.04 -6.82 -15.08
CA LEU A 525 -2.42 -6.49 -14.78
C LEU A 525 -3.31 -7.34 -15.68
N TRP A 526 -4.44 -7.73 -15.12
CA TRP A 526 -5.50 -8.37 -15.87
C TRP A 526 -6.79 -7.63 -15.57
N TYR A 527 -7.63 -7.51 -16.57
CA TYR A 527 -8.89 -6.82 -16.46
C TYR A 527 -10.00 -7.84 -16.34
N CYS A 528 -10.97 -7.58 -15.47
CA CYS A 528 -12.17 -8.38 -15.36
C CYS A 528 -13.40 -7.48 -15.37
N ARG A 529 -14.41 -7.85 -16.16
CA ARG A 529 -15.69 -7.14 -16.24
C ARG A 529 -16.85 -8.08 -16.49
N LEU A 530 -18.04 -7.67 -16.09
CA LEU A 530 -19.30 -8.34 -16.39
C LEU A 530 -19.88 -7.86 -17.72
N SER A 531 -20.47 -8.77 -18.48
CA SER A 531 -21.26 -8.43 -19.66
C SER A 531 -22.49 -7.59 -19.27
N PRO A 532 -22.94 -6.62 -20.09
CA PRO A 532 -24.10 -5.77 -19.77
C PRO A 532 -25.42 -6.51 -19.49
N ASN A 533 -25.55 -7.76 -19.95
CA ASN A 533 -26.72 -8.61 -19.68
C ASN A 533 -26.60 -9.43 -18.38
N HIS A 534 -25.51 -9.25 -17.63
CA HIS A 534 -25.16 -9.93 -16.39
C HIS A 534 -25.01 -11.46 -16.48
N LYS A 535 -24.69 -12.01 -17.67
CA LYS A 535 -24.62 -13.45 -17.89
C LYS A 535 -23.21 -14.02 -18.01
N VAL A 536 -22.21 -13.22 -18.33
CA VAL A 536 -20.84 -13.69 -18.57
C VAL A 536 -19.83 -12.73 -17.95
N LEU A 537 -18.89 -13.25 -17.15
CA LEU A 537 -17.68 -12.53 -16.75
C LEU A 537 -16.62 -12.70 -17.83
N HIS A 538 -16.07 -11.59 -18.29
CA HIS A 538 -15.00 -11.52 -19.28
C HIS A 538 -13.72 -11.06 -18.60
N TYR A 539 -12.61 -11.73 -18.89
CA TYR A 539 -11.32 -11.34 -18.34
C TYR A 539 -10.15 -11.62 -19.29
N GLY A 540 -9.01 -11.00 -19.02
CA GLY A 540 -7.82 -11.14 -19.85
C GLY A 540 -6.67 -10.23 -19.39
N ASP A 541 -5.48 -10.50 -19.88
CA ASP A 541 -4.27 -9.75 -19.55
C ASP A 541 -4.25 -8.39 -20.26
N VAL A 542 -3.65 -7.37 -19.61
CA VAL A 542 -3.51 -6.02 -20.17
C VAL A 542 -2.05 -5.57 -20.04
N GLU A 543 -1.50 -4.98 -21.11
CA GLU A 543 -0.08 -4.57 -21.19
C GLU A 543 0.20 -3.13 -20.69
N GLY A 544 -0.82 -2.39 -20.20
CA GLY A 544 -0.66 -1.03 -19.66
C GLY A 544 -1.84 -0.56 -18.78
N GLU A 545 -1.61 0.46 -17.94
CA GLU A 545 -2.59 0.96 -16.94
C GLU A 545 -3.69 1.87 -17.51
N THR A 546 -3.51 2.46 -18.70
CA THR A 546 -4.28 3.64 -19.14
C THR A 546 -5.47 3.37 -20.07
N GLU A 547 -5.65 2.16 -20.60
CA GLU A 547 -6.78 1.85 -21.50
C GLU A 547 -7.69 0.76 -20.93
N THR A 548 -8.98 1.08 -20.74
CA THR A 548 -9.99 0.08 -20.39
C THR A 548 -10.27 -0.80 -21.62
N PRO A 549 -9.95 -2.10 -21.60
CA PRO A 549 -10.10 -2.95 -22.77
C PRO A 549 -11.58 -3.11 -23.14
N SER A 550 -11.86 -3.19 -24.44
CA SER A 550 -13.21 -3.53 -24.92
C SER A 550 -13.57 -4.96 -24.49
N ILE A 551 -14.86 -5.28 -24.39
CA ILE A 551 -15.29 -6.60 -23.94
C ILE A 551 -14.87 -7.72 -24.92
N GLU A 552 -14.66 -7.39 -26.19
CA GLU A 552 -14.19 -8.30 -27.24
C GLU A 552 -12.68 -8.60 -27.13
N ALA A 553 -11.90 -7.69 -26.55
CA ALA A 553 -10.46 -7.89 -26.36
C ALA A 553 -10.15 -8.88 -25.22
N LEU A 554 -11.13 -9.13 -24.34
CA LEU A 554 -11.02 -10.07 -23.23
C LEU A 554 -11.31 -11.50 -23.72
N GLN A 555 -10.26 -12.31 -23.80
CA GLN A 555 -10.28 -13.63 -24.42
C GLN A 555 -11.00 -14.67 -23.56
N GLU A 556 -10.88 -14.56 -22.23
CA GLU A 556 -11.39 -15.55 -21.28
C GLU A 556 -12.80 -15.22 -20.77
N LYS A 557 -13.62 -16.25 -20.55
CA LYS A 557 -15.05 -16.11 -20.23
C LYS A 557 -15.51 -17.14 -19.21
N ILE A 558 -16.24 -16.68 -18.19
CA ILE A 558 -16.95 -17.54 -17.23
C ILE A 558 -18.45 -17.20 -17.30
N PRO A 559 -19.31 -18.13 -17.72
CA PRO A 559 -20.75 -17.97 -17.59
C PRO A 559 -21.13 -17.81 -16.11
N VAL A 560 -21.94 -16.80 -15.78
CA VAL A 560 -22.37 -16.54 -14.40
C VAL A 560 -23.16 -17.72 -13.83
N ALA A 561 -23.87 -18.46 -14.68
CA ALA A 561 -24.60 -19.67 -14.30
C ALA A 561 -23.69 -20.80 -13.77
N ASP A 562 -22.41 -20.81 -14.16
CA ASP A 562 -21.45 -21.85 -13.76
C ASP A 562 -20.75 -21.50 -12.44
N ILE A 563 -20.96 -20.29 -11.93
CA ILE A 563 -20.38 -19.84 -10.66
C ILE A 563 -21.13 -20.48 -9.50
N LYS A 564 -20.40 -21.22 -8.66
CA LYS A 564 -20.95 -21.87 -7.45
C LYS A 564 -20.92 -20.95 -6.25
N ASN A 565 -19.77 -20.34 -6.00
CA ASN A 565 -19.55 -19.57 -4.78
C ASN A 565 -18.42 -18.54 -4.92
N VAL A 566 -18.47 -17.53 -4.07
CA VAL A 566 -17.38 -16.58 -3.82
C VAL A 566 -16.84 -16.86 -2.43
N VAL A 567 -15.55 -17.11 -2.34
CA VAL A 567 -14.82 -17.28 -1.07
C VAL A 567 -13.87 -16.11 -0.85
N THR A 568 -13.54 -15.82 0.40
CA THR A 568 -12.72 -14.66 0.79
C THR A 568 -11.64 -15.05 1.78
N GLY A 569 -10.52 -14.33 1.76
CA GLY A 569 -9.39 -14.50 2.66
C GLY A 569 -8.85 -15.92 2.72
N LYS A 570 -8.78 -16.49 3.93
CA LYS A 570 -8.16 -17.81 4.17
C LYS A 570 -8.86 -18.96 3.44
N ASP A 571 -10.12 -18.77 3.07
CA ASP A 571 -10.90 -19.79 2.37
C ASP A 571 -10.58 -19.87 0.88
N CYS A 572 -9.93 -18.85 0.33
CA CYS A 572 -9.48 -18.81 -1.05
C CYS A 572 -8.44 -19.92 -1.33
N PRO A 573 -8.56 -20.69 -2.43
CA PRO A 573 -7.62 -21.77 -2.76
C PRO A 573 -6.16 -21.31 -2.81
N HIS A 574 -5.90 -20.17 -3.45
CA HIS A 574 -4.56 -19.56 -3.57
C HIS A 574 -3.96 -19.03 -2.25
N MET A 575 -4.76 -18.98 -1.18
CA MET A 575 -4.31 -18.58 0.17
C MET A 575 -4.03 -19.80 1.05
N LYS A 576 -4.52 -21.00 0.70
CA LYS A 576 -4.34 -22.24 1.47
C LYS A 576 -2.99 -22.91 1.25
N GLU A 577 -2.36 -22.70 0.10
CA GLU A 577 -1.09 -23.35 -0.28
C GLU A 577 0.14 -22.68 0.38
N ASN A 578 0.01 -21.45 0.88
CA ASN A 578 1.13 -20.60 1.31
C ASN A 578 1.13 -20.31 2.82
N LYS A 579 1.04 -21.37 3.64
CA LYS A 579 0.77 -21.32 5.09
C LYS A 579 1.83 -20.63 5.98
N GLY A 580 2.91 -20.08 5.42
CA GLY A 580 4.04 -19.56 6.21
C GLY A 580 4.48 -18.12 5.97
N LYS A 581 4.03 -17.43 4.90
CA LYS A 581 4.63 -16.14 4.49
C LYS A 581 3.66 -15.02 4.08
N GLN A 582 2.34 -15.21 4.18
CA GLN A 582 1.40 -14.20 3.68
C GLN A 582 1.01 -13.15 4.72
N THR A 583 1.12 -11.88 4.34
CA THR A 583 0.76 -10.71 5.14
C THR A 583 -0.76 -10.66 5.35
N LYS A 584 -1.20 -10.34 6.58
CA LYS A 584 -2.63 -10.26 6.97
C LYS A 584 -3.45 -9.39 6.01
N GLU A 585 -2.85 -8.32 5.49
CA GLU A 585 -3.49 -7.37 4.58
C GLU A 585 -3.88 -8.00 3.23
N VAL A 586 -3.04 -8.88 2.68
CA VAL A 586 -3.35 -9.58 1.42
C VAL A 586 -4.52 -10.55 1.62
N LEU A 587 -4.57 -11.23 2.78
CA LEU A 587 -5.71 -12.09 3.14
C LEU A 587 -7.01 -11.28 3.23
N ASP A 588 -6.96 -10.07 3.78
CA ASP A 588 -8.14 -9.22 3.94
C ASP A 588 -8.67 -8.64 2.61
N LEU A 589 -7.90 -8.75 1.52
CA LEU A 589 -8.24 -8.29 0.16
C LEU A 589 -8.40 -9.43 -0.87
N ALA A 590 -8.14 -10.67 -0.46
CA ALA A 590 -8.22 -11.84 -1.33
C ALA A 590 -9.65 -12.35 -1.44
N PHE A 591 -10.10 -12.64 -2.66
CA PHE A 591 -11.36 -13.34 -2.92
C PHE A 591 -11.22 -14.28 -4.12
N SER A 592 -12.10 -15.26 -4.26
CA SER A 592 -12.05 -16.20 -5.39
C SER A 592 -13.43 -16.65 -5.80
N ILE A 593 -13.63 -16.75 -7.11
CA ILE A 593 -14.84 -17.28 -7.73
C ILE A 593 -14.59 -18.76 -8.02
N THR A 594 -15.42 -19.64 -7.48
CA THR A 594 -15.37 -21.09 -7.72
C THR A 594 -16.43 -21.48 -8.74
N TYR A 595 -16.09 -22.28 -9.75
CA TYR A 595 -17.00 -22.65 -10.85
C TYR A 595 -16.86 -24.13 -11.27
N ASP A 596 -17.85 -24.66 -12.01
CA ASP A 596 -18.16 -26.10 -12.11
C ASP A 596 -17.21 -26.95 -12.99
N VAL A 597 -16.27 -26.35 -13.69
CA VAL A 597 -15.28 -27.11 -14.48
C VAL A 597 -14.15 -27.50 -13.52
N GLU A 598 -14.08 -28.76 -13.09
CA GLU A 598 -12.91 -29.41 -12.47
C GLU A 598 -12.24 -28.69 -11.26
N GLU A 599 -13.02 -28.15 -10.31
CA GLU A 599 -12.50 -27.45 -9.10
C GLU A 599 -11.62 -26.22 -9.39
N TYR A 600 -11.72 -25.62 -10.59
CA TYR A 600 -11.02 -24.37 -10.88
C TYR A 600 -11.63 -23.18 -10.13
N SER A 601 -10.75 -22.27 -9.71
CA SER A 601 -11.12 -21.01 -9.07
C SER A 601 -10.45 -19.84 -9.77
N LEU A 602 -11.22 -18.82 -10.13
CA LEU A 602 -10.67 -17.55 -10.56
C LEU A 602 -10.31 -16.74 -9.32
N ASN A 603 -9.02 -16.52 -9.11
CA ASN A 603 -8.46 -15.93 -7.91
C ASN A 603 -8.24 -14.43 -8.09
N PHE A 604 -8.60 -13.64 -7.07
CA PHE A 604 -8.49 -12.18 -7.07
C PHE A 604 -7.77 -11.69 -5.82
N ILE A 605 -6.98 -10.64 -5.99
CA ILE A 605 -6.53 -9.76 -4.91
C ILE A 605 -6.97 -8.36 -5.31
N ALA A 606 -7.86 -7.76 -4.53
CA ALA A 606 -8.30 -6.39 -4.78
C ALA A 606 -7.16 -5.39 -4.56
N SER A 607 -7.11 -4.33 -5.38
CA SER A 607 -6.20 -3.19 -5.22
C SER A 607 -6.47 -2.39 -3.95
N SER A 608 -7.72 -2.37 -3.50
CA SER A 608 -8.15 -1.61 -2.33
C SER A 608 -9.26 -2.33 -1.58
N ARG A 609 -9.47 -1.95 -0.32
CA ARG A 609 -10.60 -2.41 0.49
C ARG A 609 -11.94 -2.03 -0.15
N THR A 610 -12.00 -0.88 -0.81
CA THR A 610 -13.19 -0.42 -1.54
C THR A 610 -13.51 -1.37 -2.70
N ASP A 611 -12.52 -1.67 -3.55
CA ASP A 611 -12.71 -2.60 -4.68
C ASP A 611 -13.11 -3.99 -4.19
N PHE A 612 -12.48 -4.46 -3.11
CA PHE A 612 -12.86 -5.71 -2.46
C PHE A 612 -14.34 -5.73 -2.08
N CYS A 613 -14.84 -4.68 -1.40
CA CYS A 613 -16.24 -4.59 -0.99
C CYS A 613 -17.17 -4.52 -2.20
N LEU A 614 -16.85 -3.71 -3.20
CA LEU A 614 -17.67 -3.54 -4.40
C LEU A 614 -17.79 -4.86 -5.20
N TRP A 615 -16.68 -5.57 -5.38
CA TRP A 615 -16.67 -6.83 -6.12
C TRP A 615 -17.35 -7.95 -5.36
N THR A 616 -17.04 -8.14 -4.08
CA THR A 616 -17.67 -9.21 -3.28
C THR A 616 -19.18 -9.01 -3.13
N ASP A 617 -19.64 -7.78 -2.88
CA ASP A 617 -21.08 -7.48 -2.87
C ASP A 617 -21.72 -7.68 -4.25
N GLY A 618 -21.10 -7.19 -5.32
CA GLY A 618 -21.64 -7.35 -6.68
C GLY A 618 -21.75 -8.81 -7.10
N LEU A 619 -20.75 -9.62 -6.79
CA LEU A 619 -20.77 -11.06 -7.06
C LEU A 619 -21.83 -11.77 -6.20
N ASN A 620 -21.99 -11.38 -4.93
CA ASN A 620 -23.08 -11.88 -4.09
C ASN A 620 -24.45 -11.52 -4.69
N VAL A 621 -24.63 -10.30 -5.21
CA VAL A 621 -25.86 -9.88 -5.90
C VAL A 621 -26.13 -10.76 -7.12
N LEU A 622 -25.12 -11.07 -7.94
CA LEU A 622 -25.25 -11.97 -9.10
C LEU A 622 -25.69 -13.38 -8.69
N LEU A 623 -25.20 -13.87 -7.54
CA LEU A 623 -25.54 -15.18 -7.00
C LEU A 623 -26.85 -15.19 -6.18
N GLY A 624 -27.59 -14.08 -6.15
CA GLY A 624 -28.83 -13.97 -5.37
C GLY A 624 -28.61 -13.95 -3.85
N LYS A 625 -27.39 -13.66 -3.39
CA LYS A 625 -27.04 -13.52 -1.98
C LYS A 625 -27.20 -12.08 -1.51
N GLU A 626 -27.22 -11.90 -0.19
CA GLU A 626 -27.22 -10.58 0.44
C GLU A 626 -25.82 -9.94 0.38
N MET A 627 -25.79 -8.62 0.25
CA MET A 627 -24.56 -7.83 0.40
C MET A 627 -24.20 -7.73 1.88
N SER A 628 -22.92 -7.78 2.23
CA SER A 628 -22.49 -7.83 3.63
C SER A 628 -21.32 -6.91 3.96
N SER A 629 -20.82 -6.16 2.98
CA SER A 629 -19.67 -5.28 3.18
C SER A 629 -19.99 -4.07 4.08
N GLU A 630 -18.93 -3.52 4.69
CA GLU A 630 -19.01 -2.26 5.45
C GLU A 630 -19.38 -1.08 4.55
N SER A 631 -18.91 -1.09 3.29
CA SER A 631 -19.24 -0.06 2.29
C SER A 631 -20.73 -0.02 1.98
N MET A 632 -21.39 -1.18 1.82
CA MET A 632 -22.84 -1.23 1.64
C MET A 632 -23.58 -0.65 2.84
N ARG A 633 -23.18 -1.01 4.08
CA ARG A 633 -23.85 -0.51 5.29
C ARG A 633 -23.74 1.02 5.40
N SER A 634 -22.56 1.56 5.14
CA SER A 634 -22.31 3.01 5.14
C SER A 634 -23.10 3.74 4.06
N GLU A 635 -23.09 3.22 2.82
CA GLU A 635 -23.87 3.80 1.71
C GLU A 635 -25.38 3.76 1.99
N LEU A 636 -25.88 2.65 2.52
CA LEU A 636 -27.28 2.52 2.91
C LEU A 636 -27.65 3.54 3.98
N GLU A 637 -26.81 3.75 4.99
CA GLU A 637 -27.05 4.74 6.04
C GLU A 637 -27.10 6.17 5.49
N ILE A 638 -26.16 6.52 4.60
CA ILE A 638 -26.13 7.83 3.93
C ILE A 638 -27.40 8.04 3.09
N LEU A 639 -27.73 7.09 2.22
CA LEU A 639 -28.91 7.18 1.36
C LEU A 639 -30.20 7.23 2.17
N LEU A 640 -30.29 6.43 3.22
CA LEU A 640 -31.44 6.42 4.12
C LEU A 640 -31.58 7.77 4.84
N SER A 641 -30.49 8.34 5.32
CA SER A 641 -30.48 9.67 5.94
C SER A 641 -30.93 10.75 4.95
N MET A 642 -30.40 10.73 3.72
CA MET A 642 -30.77 11.69 2.68
C MET A 642 -32.24 11.57 2.24
N GLU A 643 -32.73 10.36 1.95
CA GLU A 643 -34.10 10.13 1.50
C GLU A 643 -35.10 10.52 2.60
N ILE A 644 -34.80 10.21 3.85
CA ILE A 644 -35.61 10.63 4.98
C ILE A 644 -35.67 12.15 5.09
N LYS A 645 -34.53 12.84 4.97
CA LYS A 645 -34.50 14.30 4.97
C LYS A 645 -35.39 14.86 3.87
N LEU A 646 -35.30 14.33 2.65
CA LEU A 646 -36.16 14.74 1.53
C LEU A 646 -37.66 14.55 1.83
N ARG A 647 -38.06 13.42 2.43
CA ARG A 647 -39.46 13.16 2.81
C ARG A 647 -39.95 14.02 3.97
N LEU A 648 -39.05 14.50 4.82
CA LEU A 648 -39.36 15.34 5.97
C LEU A 648 -39.26 16.84 5.66
N LEU A 649 -38.81 17.24 4.45
CA LEU A 649 -38.76 18.65 4.04
C LEU A 649 -40.12 19.34 4.18
N ASP A 650 -41.19 18.67 3.78
CA ASP A 650 -42.56 19.21 3.86
C ASP A 650 -43.09 19.32 5.30
N LEU A 651 -42.39 18.71 6.27
CA LEU A 651 -42.72 18.68 7.70
C LEU A 651 -41.71 19.46 8.54
N GLU A 652 -40.87 20.30 7.92
CA GLU A 652 -39.93 21.16 8.65
C GLU A 652 -40.67 22.00 9.70
N ASN A 653 -40.24 21.89 10.96
CA ASN A 653 -40.84 22.54 12.14
C ASN A 653 -42.20 22.00 12.60
N VAL A 654 -42.71 20.90 12.03
CA VAL A 654 -43.90 20.21 12.54
C VAL A 654 -43.47 19.14 13.56
N PRO A 655 -43.99 19.15 14.81
CA PRO A 655 -43.67 18.10 15.76
C PRO A 655 -44.24 16.76 15.28
N ILE A 656 -43.36 15.79 15.04
CA ILE A 656 -43.75 14.43 14.67
C ILE A 656 -44.28 13.73 15.94
N PRO A 657 -45.55 13.30 15.98
CA PRO A 657 -46.10 12.64 17.16
C PRO A 657 -45.53 11.22 17.32
N ASP A 658 -45.14 10.84 18.54
CA ASP A 658 -44.63 9.49 18.86
C ASP A 658 -45.67 8.39 18.60
N MET A 659 -46.96 8.73 18.66
CA MET A 659 -48.07 7.85 18.32
C MET A 659 -48.88 8.46 17.17
N ALA A 660 -49.10 7.67 16.11
CA ALA A 660 -49.94 8.09 14.99
C ALA A 660 -51.35 8.45 15.49
N PRO A 661 -51.86 9.66 15.17
CA PRO A 661 -53.21 10.05 15.57
C PRO A 661 -54.24 9.12 14.93
N PRO A 662 -55.35 8.80 15.63
CA PRO A 662 -56.35 7.87 15.12
C PRO A 662 -57.00 8.44 13.86
N ILE A 663 -57.11 7.60 12.82
CA ILE A 663 -57.83 7.95 11.59
C ILE A 663 -59.31 8.12 11.97
N PRO A 664 -59.94 9.29 11.72
CA PRO A 664 -61.36 9.48 11.97
C PRO A 664 -62.21 8.47 11.20
N LYS A 665 -63.39 8.14 11.72
CA LYS A 665 -64.34 7.30 10.99
C LYS A 665 -64.65 7.94 9.62
N PRO A 666 -64.81 7.14 8.55
CA PRO A 666 -65.19 7.67 7.26
C PRO A 666 -66.51 8.46 7.40
N PRO A 667 -66.67 9.55 6.63
CA PRO A 667 -67.87 10.37 6.70
C PRO A 667 -69.11 9.53 6.35
N SER A 668 -70.25 9.88 6.96
CA SER A 668 -71.50 9.14 6.79
C SER A 668 -72.08 9.20 5.37
N ASN A 669 -71.58 10.13 4.54
CA ASN A 669 -71.87 10.21 3.12
C ASN A 669 -70.60 10.66 2.35
N PHE A 670 -70.52 10.32 1.08
CA PHE A 670 -69.43 10.74 0.18
C PHE A 670 -69.78 12.02 -0.58
N ASN A 671 -70.58 12.90 0.03
CA ASN A 671 -70.87 14.22 -0.51
C ASN A 671 -69.70 15.14 -0.15
N PHE A 672 -68.62 15.07 -0.94
CA PHE A 672 -67.42 15.87 -0.71
C PHE A 672 -67.76 17.37 -0.75
N CYS A 673 -67.11 18.17 0.10
CA CYS A 673 -67.34 19.62 0.16
C CYS A 673 -66.91 20.38 -1.11
N TYR A 674 -66.17 19.72 -2.00
CA TYR A 674 -65.71 20.25 -3.27
C TYR A 674 -66.03 19.25 -4.38
N ASP A 675 -66.68 19.72 -5.44
CA ASP A 675 -66.88 18.93 -6.66
C ASP A 675 -65.59 18.95 -7.48
N PHE A 676 -64.84 17.85 -7.45
CA PHE A 676 -63.73 17.64 -8.38
C PHE A 676 -64.32 17.32 -9.76
N SER A 677 -64.66 18.36 -10.52
CA SER A 677 -65.06 18.18 -11.92
C SER A 677 -63.83 17.70 -12.73
N GLN A 678 -64.04 16.76 -13.66
CA GLN A 678 -62.98 16.17 -14.50
C GLN A 678 -62.20 17.17 -15.40
N ALA A 679 -62.46 18.48 -15.29
CA ALA A 679 -61.77 19.51 -16.07
C ALA A 679 -60.42 19.93 -15.47
N GLU A 680 -60.06 19.47 -14.26
CA GLU A 680 -58.81 19.82 -13.58
C GLU A 680 -57.96 18.58 -13.21
N GLN A 681 -57.79 17.65 -14.16
CA GLN A 681 -56.74 16.62 -14.11
C GLN A 681 -55.70 16.82 -15.21
#